data_AF-A0A2E9RT25-F1
#
_entry.id   AF-A0A2E9RT25-F1
#
_cell.length_a   1.000
_cell.length_b   1.000
_cell.length_c   1.000
_cell.angle_alpha   90.00
_cell.angle_beta   90.00
_cell.angle_gamma   90.00
#
_symmetry.space_group_name_H-M   'P 1'
#
loop_
_entity.id
_entity.type
_entity.pdbx_description
1 polymer ?
#
loop_
_entity_poly.entity_id
_entity_poly.type
_entity_poly.pdbx_seq_one_letter_code
_entity_poly.pdbx_strand_id
1 'polypeptide(L)'
;MNIDRLIDRIEKALREGATDPVLHSLAKEYEKFRTKIDERLDHCVTLIRSGKDFAARELAEQPPDVLNLMEKLSFANEAKWKALCEEKGLYLGPNWAEDHVDLLNSLYDKEISEDSPLFREYRTAARSRDEEKTFKILKMILKANPDHAAARRHFGQLSVKILEQKMNEVDELIQAGREPEFLDLMMEVEETDWVVLPKGDKWDNALAVRDNVNRRLAKLRMEAILVELATYRSSEDWKGSLALIGEFFELAQEHGLEGELDPDDVNVYNEYKEWAEELADEARAERELENLVGRFKNRVAEMQQAEVAGQKTLEIYLEEQNELRRFRQDFQDIGHSVSTEVLMDLQKAEGHVKNRIKRLQGRTKRLWIFAVFAFVLVAAGSVTLLWWLKGFWDARSAADVIVSTESPVRQWEKLSAYAGDYGDYLEDDEVKILLRQATDNAFSDATNNLITHEKGVFRGKSQDKFLLTTQNLKVPFVEPSNLRQRRSAVVSKMCENVLADLTNDPEFEAKDAERFLKLFAEAPVPLKDAKGNDLPLEEVDYYRFQEQLVKSEVLIEISRAVAENEDGMDRELNRFRKLADDIQSLDKQLIQAVRDFRSTAKVNHGILAQKDYLDKLDVATKEFSNSKAIDSSNYGRVRDALRKLRSTWRAYSKEVENNQGSKVDELLDQADQIGRTVQAGNVPDAREKLGRMGELLKSVTALNRGTTDQLKLSSSQTRRLGELMQVHGEVLKQLGEAGAAKTGFGNASGLPEYFNKLDQLLRTKAFDPATLNLVRDVTTHRVLFDNEKGQLQTKLVFKGPNELWVKIKEGKIGLFPEESRAEYDLLAAAIAEGNVRNVWNYKLVDCQPVSLGGNAGGLKRYTTNKTLVAMLTAFGQMQEERIEKKFDDQGQAIPNPSVQIIQQGNFLLNGTPQGRLFESLEYNGGVKGHMLEQGQLAPESHFIQFQLERRLDKNTRSVDGPLLDLLDLVMSQNTLSPLFKGFLHAQICELMLKRPGEWGVALSKNMVSDYQDLKQKAGARLKATDWMNRQNFEALEGSLAIFYQKLQKRAYAAEARFNSGLLKSLATVGFRYVGYVDQAGKPSFEGPPPTYAWGMGTPPGGGFALQRIAPNNAVSGDTGSRISPFSPLLTTDKDLSQLYNKSYAAAGVPVGQFGRLEDLLPFAFGE
;
A
#
# COMPACT_ATOMS: atom_id res chain seq x y z
N MET A 1 -10.44 8.97 -26.56
CA MET A 1 -9.31 8.01 -26.52
C MET A 1 -9.90 6.62 -26.41
N ASN A 2 -9.79 5.78 -27.45
CA ASN A 2 -10.54 4.53 -27.57
C ASN A 2 -9.67 3.30 -27.26
N ILE A 3 -10.18 2.38 -26.42
CA ILE A 3 -9.54 1.10 -26.11
C ILE A 3 -9.40 0.21 -27.35
N ASP A 4 -10.39 0.22 -28.26
CA ASP A 4 -10.35 -0.61 -29.46
C ASP A 4 -9.12 -0.27 -30.32
N ARG A 5 -8.81 1.04 -30.46
CA ARG A 5 -7.60 1.53 -31.14
C ARG A 5 -6.31 1.17 -30.42
N LEU A 6 -6.31 1.14 -29.08
CA LEU A 6 -5.14 0.70 -28.30
C LEU A 6 -4.87 -0.79 -28.52
N ILE A 7 -5.91 -1.63 -28.55
CA ILE A 7 -5.74 -3.06 -28.86
C ILE A 7 -5.27 -3.26 -30.30
N ASP A 8 -5.81 -2.54 -31.29
CA ASP A 8 -5.31 -2.58 -32.66
C ASP A 8 -3.83 -2.15 -32.75
N ARG A 9 -3.42 -1.09 -32.05
CA ARG A 9 -2.01 -0.66 -31.98
C ARG A 9 -1.11 -1.71 -31.33
N ILE A 10 -1.55 -2.37 -30.25
CA ILE A 10 -0.82 -3.46 -29.59
C ILE A 10 -0.71 -4.69 -30.51
N GLU A 11 -1.80 -5.08 -31.17
CA GLU A 11 -1.78 -6.20 -32.12
C GLU A 11 -0.94 -5.90 -33.37
N LYS A 12 -0.89 -4.64 -33.84
CA LYS A 12 0.01 -4.20 -34.90
C LYS A 12 1.46 -4.29 -34.45
N ALA A 13 1.80 -3.76 -33.26
CA ALA A 13 3.13 -3.86 -32.67
C ALA A 13 3.62 -5.32 -32.51
N LEU A 14 2.72 -6.24 -32.16
CA LEU A 14 2.98 -7.69 -32.08
C LEU A 14 3.11 -8.41 -33.42
N ARG A 15 2.58 -7.83 -34.52
CA ARG A 15 2.65 -8.39 -35.87
C ARG A 15 3.84 -7.87 -36.67
N GLU A 16 4.14 -6.58 -36.54
CA GLU A 16 5.13 -5.86 -37.36
C GLU A 16 6.48 -5.68 -36.64
N GLY A 17 6.48 -5.68 -35.31
CA GLY A 17 7.66 -5.42 -34.47
C GLY A 17 7.85 -3.93 -34.20
N ALA A 18 7.37 -3.45 -33.05
CA ALA A 18 7.54 -2.06 -32.62
C ALA A 18 8.88 -1.80 -31.92
N THR A 19 9.34 -0.53 -31.95
CA THR A 19 10.54 -0.07 -31.23
C THR A 19 10.27 0.06 -29.73
N ASP A 20 11.33 0.01 -28.91
CA ASP A 20 11.21 0.06 -27.45
C ASP A 20 10.39 1.26 -26.91
N PRO A 21 10.50 2.50 -27.44
CA PRO A 21 9.67 3.63 -26.98
C PRO A 21 8.18 3.45 -27.24
N VAL A 22 7.81 2.85 -28.39
CA VAL A 22 6.41 2.55 -28.74
C VAL A 22 5.86 1.41 -27.87
N LEU A 23 6.69 0.42 -27.52
CA LEU A 23 6.31 -0.60 -26.55
C LEU A 23 6.06 0.00 -25.15
N HIS A 24 6.87 0.98 -24.73
CA HIS A 24 6.67 1.69 -23.46
C HIS A 24 5.37 2.54 -23.44
N SER A 25 5.05 3.25 -24.53
CA SER A 25 3.81 4.06 -24.57
C SER A 25 2.58 3.16 -24.52
N LEU A 26 2.52 2.12 -25.35
CA LEU A 26 1.43 1.14 -25.37
C LEU A 26 1.25 0.42 -24.03
N ALA A 27 2.34 0.01 -23.38
CA ALA A 27 2.27 -0.64 -22.06
C ALA A 27 1.69 0.30 -20.98
N LYS A 28 2.09 1.57 -20.99
CA LYS A 28 1.61 2.61 -20.07
C LYS A 28 0.15 3.02 -20.33
N GLU A 29 -0.29 3.02 -21.58
CA GLU A 29 -1.72 3.20 -21.92
C GLU A 29 -2.55 2.00 -21.45
N TYR A 30 -2.06 0.77 -21.65
CA TYR A 30 -2.71 -0.46 -21.20
C TYR A 30 -2.81 -0.53 -19.67
N GLU A 31 -1.72 -0.22 -18.94
CA GLU A 31 -1.70 -0.03 -17.49
C GLU A 31 -2.81 0.92 -17.02
N LYS A 32 -2.87 2.12 -17.61
CA LYS A 32 -3.82 3.18 -17.22
C LYS A 32 -5.28 2.73 -17.32
N PHE A 33 -5.64 1.96 -18.35
CA PHE A 33 -6.99 1.42 -18.47
C PHE A 33 -7.26 0.29 -17.47
N ARG A 34 -6.32 -0.64 -17.26
CA ARG A 34 -6.49 -1.73 -16.28
C ARG A 34 -6.65 -1.22 -14.85
N THR A 35 -5.84 -0.24 -14.44
CA THR A 35 -5.93 0.37 -13.10
C THR A 35 -7.28 1.07 -12.90
N LYS A 36 -7.78 1.82 -13.89
CA LYS A 36 -9.11 2.48 -13.81
C LYS A 36 -10.26 1.48 -13.65
N ILE A 37 -10.13 0.28 -14.23
CA ILE A 37 -11.11 -0.81 -14.09
C ILE A 37 -10.99 -1.46 -12.72
N ASP A 38 -9.78 -1.76 -12.27
CA ASP A 38 -9.48 -2.37 -10.97
C ASP A 38 -10.04 -1.52 -9.82
N GLU A 39 -9.72 -0.22 -9.81
CA GLU A 39 -10.28 0.76 -8.86
C GLU A 39 -11.81 0.73 -8.83
N ARG A 40 -12.46 0.68 -10.00
CA ARG A 40 -13.92 0.75 -10.11
C ARG A 40 -14.59 -0.58 -9.73
N LEU A 41 -13.96 -1.70 -10.04
CA LEU A 41 -14.38 -3.03 -9.61
C LEU A 41 -14.33 -3.14 -8.08
N ASP A 42 -13.25 -2.67 -7.44
CA ASP A 42 -13.10 -2.65 -5.98
C ASP A 42 -14.15 -1.77 -5.28
N HIS A 43 -14.50 -0.62 -5.86
CA HIS A 43 -15.62 0.18 -5.37
C HIS A 43 -16.98 -0.53 -5.52
N CYS A 44 -17.23 -1.23 -6.64
CA CYS A 44 -18.45 -2.03 -6.81
C CYS A 44 -18.51 -3.16 -5.77
N VAL A 45 -17.44 -3.91 -5.59
CA VAL A 45 -17.29 -4.98 -4.57
C VAL A 45 -17.50 -4.45 -3.15
N THR A 46 -17.01 -3.25 -2.85
CA THR A 46 -17.23 -2.58 -1.54
C THR A 46 -18.70 -2.21 -1.32
N LEU A 47 -19.42 -1.82 -2.39
CA LEU A 47 -20.87 -1.58 -2.33
C LEU A 47 -21.66 -2.89 -2.16
N ILE A 48 -21.27 -3.99 -2.82
CA ILE A 48 -21.87 -5.31 -2.62
C ILE A 48 -21.66 -5.81 -1.18
N ARG A 49 -20.41 -5.78 -0.69
CA ARG A 49 -20.05 -6.21 0.67
C ARG A 49 -20.72 -5.36 1.77
N SER A 50 -21.23 -4.17 1.45
CA SER A 50 -22.01 -3.32 2.35
C SER A 50 -23.53 -3.38 2.12
N GLY A 51 -24.04 -4.34 1.33
CA GLY A 51 -25.47 -4.57 1.09
C GLY A 51 -26.13 -3.50 0.20
N LYS A 52 -25.35 -2.83 -0.65
CA LYS A 52 -25.79 -1.74 -1.52
C LYS A 52 -25.79 -2.15 -2.99
N ASP A 53 -26.26 -3.36 -3.28
CA ASP A 53 -26.34 -4.00 -4.60
C ASP A 53 -26.86 -3.08 -5.71
N PHE A 54 -27.84 -2.22 -5.41
CA PHE A 54 -28.34 -1.19 -6.34
C PHE A 54 -27.25 -0.19 -6.75
N ALA A 55 -26.53 0.39 -5.78
CA ALA A 55 -25.47 1.37 -6.03
C ALA A 55 -24.23 0.70 -6.65
N ALA A 56 -23.99 -0.58 -6.35
CA ALA A 56 -22.97 -1.37 -7.03
C ALA A 56 -23.27 -1.51 -8.53
N ARG A 57 -24.51 -1.88 -8.90
CA ARG A 57 -24.96 -1.90 -10.30
C ARG A 57 -24.90 -0.50 -10.93
N GLU A 58 -25.41 0.54 -10.27
CA GLU A 58 -25.35 1.92 -10.79
C GLU A 58 -23.90 2.38 -11.06
N LEU A 59 -22.94 2.01 -10.20
CA LEU A 59 -21.52 2.30 -10.40
C LEU A 59 -20.89 1.45 -11.52
N ALA A 60 -21.30 0.19 -11.69
CA ALA A 60 -20.83 -0.68 -12.77
C ALA A 60 -21.34 -0.23 -14.17
N GLU A 61 -22.57 0.29 -14.23
CA GLU A 61 -23.26 0.70 -15.48
C GLU A 61 -22.93 2.13 -15.97
N GLN A 62 -22.18 2.95 -15.22
CA GLN A 62 -21.75 4.28 -15.71
C GLN A 62 -20.97 4.13 -17.02
N PRO A 63 -21.20 4.99 -18.04
CA PRO A 63 -20.50 4.85 -19.31
C PRO A 63 -19.00 5.19 -19.17
N PRO A 64 -18.11 4.48 -19.90
CA PRO A 64 -18.29 3.12 -20.43
C PRO A 64 -18.34 2.06 -19.32
N ASP A 65 -19.18 1.03 -19.49
CA ASP A 65 -19.48 -0.03 -18.51
C ASP A 65 -18.26 -0.89 -18.09
N VAL A 66 -18.16 -1.29 -16.81
CA VAL A 66 -17.00 -2.03 -16.28
C VAL A 66 -16.76 -3.38 -16.96
N LEU A 67 -17.81 -4.16 -17.22
CA LEU A 67 -17.68 -5.50 -17.82
C LEU A 67 -17.35 -5.37 -19.31
N ASN A 68 -18.00 -4.43 -20.02
CA ASN A 68 -17.66 -4.14 -21.41
C ASN A 68 -16.23 -3.60 -21.56
N LEU A 69 -15.74 -2.82 -20.59
CA LEU A 69 -14.36 -2.33 -20.53
C LEU A 69 -13.35 -3.47 -20.33
N MET A 70 -13.67 -4.45 -19.48
CA MET A 70 -12.85 -5.65 -19.28
C MET A 70 -12.81 -6.52 -20.53
N GLU A 71 -13.96 -6.74 -21.17
CA GLU A 71 -14.06 -7.51 -22.42
C GLU A 71 -13.23 -6.86 -23.54
N LYS A 72 -13.38 -5.54 -23.77
CA LYS A 72 -12.61 -4.79 -24.77
C LYS A 72 -11.09 -4.79 -24.56
N LEU A 73 -10.60 -5.05 -23.35
CA LEU A 73 -9.17 -5.15 -23.07
C LEU A 73 -8.61 -6.58 -23.17
N SER A 74 -9.47 -7.60 -23.30
CA SER A 74 -9.01 -8.97 -23.53
C SER A 74 -9.02 -9.29 -25.01
N PHE A 75 -7.86 -9.70 -25.53
CA PHE A 75 -7.63 -9.89 -26.96
C PHE A 75 -6.80 -11.15 -27.22
N ALA A 76 -6.93 -11.71 -28.42
CA ALA A 76 -6.40 -13.04 -28.75
C ALA A 76 -4.87 -13.19 -28.57
N ASN A 77 -4.13 -12.08 -28.58
CA ASN A 77 -2.68 -12.06 -28.40
C ASN A 77 -2.22 -11.51 -27.02
N GLU A 78 -3.12 -11.30 -26.06
CA GLU A 78 -2.80 -10.73 -24.72
C GLU A 78 -1.68 -11.49 -23.99
N ALA A 79 -1.65 -12.83 -24.10
CA ALA A 79 -0.58 -13.65 -23.51
C ALA A 79 0.81 -13.38 -24.13
N LYS A 80 0.87 -13.04 -25.43
CA LYS A 80 2.12 -12.64 -26.10
C LYS A 80 2.52 -11.22 -25.73
N TRP A 81 1.55 -10.32 -25.56
CA TRP A 81 1.78 -8.97 -25.07
C TRP A 81 2.40 -9.00 -23.67
N LYS A 82 1.81 -9.77 -22.75
CA LYS A 82 2.35 -9.98 -21.40
C LYS A 82 3.78 -10.51 -21.42
N ALA A 83 4.05 -11.56 -22.20
CA ALA A 83 5.40 -12.12 -22.33
C ALA A 83 6.43 -11.11 -22.89
N LEU A 84 6.08 -10.36 -23.93
CA LEU A 84 6.95 -9.34 -24.53
C LEU A 84 7.24 -8.19 -23.54
N CYS A 85 6.23 -7.73 -22.83
CA CYS A 85 6.39 -6.70 -21.81
C CYS A 85 7.18 -7.20 -20.60
N GLU A 86 6.98 -8.44 -20.16
CA GLU A 86 7.72 -9.07 -19.05
C GLU A 86 9.21 -9.27 -19.42
N GLU A 87 9.51 -9.70 -20.65
CA GLU A 87 10.88 -9.74 -21.20
C GLU A 87 11.54 -8.35 -21.24
N LYS A 88 10.76 -7.31 -21.56
CA LYS A 88 11.23 -5.91 -21.63
C LYS A 88 11.17 -5.16 -20.28
N GLY A 89 10.73 -5.79 -19.19
CA GLY A 89 10.60 -5.16 -17.87
C GLY A 89 9.49 -4.11 -17.74
N LEU A 90 8.49 -4.13 -18.62
CA LEU A 90 7.38 -3.18 -18.68
C LEU A 90 6.22 -3.61 -17.79
N TYR A 91 5.77 -2.70 -16.92
CA TYR A 91 4.58 -2.93 -16.10
C TYR A 91 3.30 -2.73 -16.92
N LEU A 92 2.33 -3.62 -16.72
CA LEU A 92 1.05 -3.66 -17.47
C LEU A 92 -0.18 -3.42 -16.58
N GLY A 93 -0.02 -2.77 -15.43
CA GLY A 93 -1.11 -2.56 -14.48
C GLY A 93 -1.55 -3.82 -13.72
N PRO A 94 -2.50 -3.68 -12.77
CA PRO A 94 -2.97 -4.76 -11.92
C PRO A 94 -3.69 -5.87 -12.70
N ASN A 95 -3.70 -7.07 -12.14
CA ASN A 95 -4.57 -8.16 -12.57
C ASN A 95 -5.85 -8.13 -11.73
N TRP A 96 -7.00 -7.98 -12.38
CA TRP A 96 -8.31 -8.02 -11.73
C TRP A 96 -8.52 -9.39 -11.05
N ALA A 97 -8.99 -9.38 -9.80
CA ALA A 97 -9.21 -10.61 -9.03
C ALA A 97 -10.49 -11.34 -9.47
N GLU A 98 -10.39 -12.63 -9.79
CA GLU A 98 -11.53 -13.46 -10.22
C GLU A 98 -12.70 -13.40 -9.21
N ASP A 99 -12.41 -13.53 -7.90
CA ASP A 99 -13.37 -13.34 -6.80
C ASP A 99 -14.17 -12.01 -6.86
N HIS A 100 -13.57 -10.95 -7.39
CA HIS A 100 -14.20 -9.62 -7.47
C HIS A 100 -15.08 -9.50 -8.71
N VAL A 101 -14.67 -10.13 -9.82
CA VAL A 101 -15.45 -10.24 -11.07
C VAL A 101 -16.66 -11.14 -10.85
N ASP A 102 -16.48 -12.32 -10.24
CA ASP A 102 -17.55 -13.25 -9.92
C ASP A 102 -18.56 -12.65 -8.94
N LEU A 103 -18.11 -11.87 -7.96
CA LEU A 103 -19.03 -11.18 -7.04
C LEU A 103 -19.90 -10.15 -7.78
N LEU A 104 -19.34 -9.41 -8.74
CA LEU A 104 -20.08 -8.47 -9.58
C LEU A 104 -21.05 -9.20 -10.53
N ASN A 105 -20.61 -10.27 -11.21
CA ASN A 105 -21.46 -11.11 -12.05
C ASN A 105 -22.63 -11.70 -11.26
N SER A 106 -22.38 -12.16 -10.03
CA SER A 106 -23.41 -12.69 -9.13
C SER A 106 -24.51 -11.68 -8.78
N LEU A 107 -24.33 -10.37 -9.02
CA LEU A 107 -25.44 -9.43 -8.97
C LEU A 107 -26.36 -9.61 -10.17
N TYR A 108 -25.83 -9.74 -11.38
CA TYR A 108 -26.62 -9.79 -12.62
C TYR A 108 -27.38 -11.12 -12.77
N ASP A 109 -26.85 -12.22 -12.23
CA ASP A 109 -27.54 -13.53 -12.14
C ASP A 109 -28.84 -13.51 -11.30
N LYS A 110 -29.09 -12.46 -10.51
CA LYS A 110 -30.26 -12.35 -9.63
C LYS A 110 -31.39 -11.56 -10.31
N GLU A 111 -32.39 -12.28 -10.82
CA GLU A 111 -33.65 -11.73 -11.35
C GLU A 111 -34.24 -10.69 -10.39
N ILE A 112 -34.65 -9.54 -10.95
CA ILE A 112 -35.18 -8.42 -10.19
C ILE A 112 -36.71 -8.48 -10.19
N SER A 113 -37.31 -8.73 -9.01
CA SER A 113 -38.76 -8.65 -8.83
C SER A 113 -39.32 -7.26 -9.15
N GLU A 114 -40.56 -7.21 -9.66
CA GLU A 114 -41.28 -5.95 -9.91
C GLU A 114 -41.45 -5.09 -8.64
N ASP A 115 -41.42 -5.68 -7.44
CA ASP A 115 -41.50 -4.94 -6.16
C ASP A 115 -40.16 -4.34 -5.70
N SER A 116 -39.08 -4.54 -6.45
CA SER A 116 -37.78 -3.93 -6.18
C SER A 116 -37.79 -2.39 -6.22
N PRO A 117 -36.82 -1.74 -5.55
CA PRO A 117 -36.59 -0.30 -5.69
C PRO A 117 -36.42 0.15 -7.14
N LEU A 118 -35.69 -0.62 -7.97
CA LEU A 118 -35.44 -0.30 -9.38
C LEU A 118 -36.73 -0.21 -10.19
N PHE A 119 -37.63 -1.19 -10.06
CA PHE A 119 -38.94 -1.15 -10.72
C PHE A 119 -39.87 -0.08 -10.12
N ARG A 120 -39.71 0.30 -8.85
CA ARG A 120 -40.43 1.43 -8.24
C ARG A 120 -39.93 2.78 -8.78
N GLU A 121 -38.63 2.94 -9.00
CA GLU A 121 -38.05 4.12 -9.61
C GLU A 121 -38.40 4.23 -11.10
N TYR A 122 -38.36 3.13 -11.85
CA TYR A 122 -38.90 3.07 -13.22
C TYR A 122 -40.37 3.54 -13.26
N ARG A 123 -41.22 2.97 -12.39
CA ARG A 123 -42.64 3.38 -12.24
C ARG A 123 -42.82 4.83 -11.77
N THR A 124 -41.76 5.50 -11.30
CA THR A 124 -41.77 6.91 -10.90
C THR A 124 -41.29 7.81 -12.05
N ALA A 125 -40.13 7.51 -12.66
CA ALA A 125 -39.57 8.25 -13.80
C ALA A 125 -40.53 8.25 -15.02
N ALA A 126 -41.14 7.09 -15.31
CA ALA A 126 -42.15 6.97 -16.37
C ALA A 126 -43.42 7.78 -16.09
N ARG A 127 -43.76 8.05 -14.81
CA ARG A 127 -44.88 8.92 -14.43
C ARG A 127 -44.52 10.40 -14.52
N SER A 128 -43.28 10.78 -14.19
CA SER A 128 -42.78 12.15 -14.32
C SER A 128 -42.43 12.54 -15.75
N ARG A 129 -42.48 11.59 -16.71
CA ARG A 129 -42.04 11.76 -18.11
C ARG A 129 -40.57 12.21 -18.21
N ASP A 130 -39.76 11.72 -17.28
CA ASP A 130 -38.31 11.91 -17.29
C ASP A 130 -37.71 10.87 -18.23
N GLU A 131 -37.68 11.19 -19.53
CA GLU A 131 -37.43 10.22 -20.60
C GLU A 131 -35.99 9.66 -20.55
N GLU A 132 -34.98 10.49 -20.30
CA GLU A 132 -33.59 10.05 -20.11
C GLU A 132 -33.42 9.14 -18.88
N LYS A 133 -34.01 9.52 -17.73
CA LYS A 133 -33.93 8.68 -16.52
C LYS A 133 -34.73 7.38 -16.69
N THR A 134 -35.86 7.44 -17.38
CA THR A 134 -36.66 6.25 -17.70
C THR A 134 -35.88 5.30 -18.62
N PHE A 135 -35.20 5.83 -19.64
CA PHE A 135 -34.31 5.08 -20.52
C PHE A 135 -33.15 4.41 -19.75
N LYS A 136 -32.45 5.17 -18.90
CA LYS A 136 -31.35 4.67 -18.05
C LYS A 136 -31.80 3.56 -17.09
N ILE A 137 -32.93 3.73 -16.38
CA ILE A 137 -33.46 2.69 -15.48
C ILE A 137 -33.96 1.46 -16.26
N LEU A 138 -34.59 1.65 -17.42
CA LEU A 138 -35.03 0.53 -18.27
C LEU A 138 -33.87 -0.33 -18.78
N LYS A 139 -32.72 0.28 -19.13
CA LYS A 139 -31.49 -0.43 -19.48
C LYS A 139 -31.06 -1.37 -18.34
N MET A 140 -31.00 -0.85 -17.10
CA MET A 140 -30.64 -1.62 -15.91
C MET A 140 -31.62 -2.78 -15.63
N ILE A 141 -32.93 -2.55 -15.82
CA ILE A 141 -33.95 -3.59 -15.68
C ILE A 141 -33.75 -4.70 -16.72
N LEU A 142 -33.43 -4.35 -17.96
CA LEU A 142 -33.32 -5.31 -19.07
C LEU A 142 -32.02 -6.12 -19.07
N LYS A 143 -30.94 -5.63 -18.46
CA LYS A 143 -29.74 -6.46 -18.23
C LYS A 143 -30.01 -7.62 -17.25
N ALA A 144 -30.78 -7.37 -16.19
CA ALA A 144 -31.09 -8.40 -15.18
C ALA A 144 -32.35 -9.23 -15.48
N ASN A 145 -33.30 -8.69 -16.25
CA ASN A 145 -34.50 -9.40 -16.71
C ASN A 145 -34.67 -9.27 -18.25
N PRO A 146 -33.85 -9.93 -19.09
CA PRO A 146 -33.83 -9.73 -20.55
C PRO A 146 -35.17 -9.99 -21.26
N ASP A 147 -35.96 -10.93 -20.75
CA ASP A 147 -37.25 -11.33 -21.31
C ASP A 147 -38.44 -10.50 -20.80
N HIS A 148 -38.21 -9.44 -20.01
CA HIS A 148 -39.26 -8.59 -19.46
C HIS A 148 -39.91 -7.69 -20.54
N ALA A 149 -40.85 -8.28 -21.29
CA ALA A 149 -41.41 -7.76 -22.55
C ALA A 149 -41.97 -6.34 -22.47
N ALA A 150 -42.56 -5.92 -21.34
CA ALA A 150 -43.09 -4.57 -21.17
C ALA A 150 -41.98 -3.50 -21.08
N ALA A 151 -40.89 -3.80 -20.35
CA ALA A 151 -39.72 -2.93 -20.29
C ALA A 151 -39.03 -2.86 -21.65
N ARG A 152 -38.87 -4.01 -22.34
CA ARG A 152 -38.19 -4.11 -23.63
C ARG A 152 -38.87 -3.26 -24.72
N ARG A 153 -40.21 -3.24 -24.73
CA ARG A 153 -40.99 -2.37 -25.64
C ARG A 153 -40.82 -0.88 -25.32
N HIS A 154 -40.90 -0.50 -24.05
CA HIS A 154 -40.77 0.90 -23.65
C HIS A 154 -39.34 1.44 -23.87
N PHE A 155 -38.32 0.60 -23.62
CA PHE A 155 -36.92 0.93 -23.87
C PHE A 155 -36.64 1.17 -25.36
N GLY A 156 -37.15 0.30 -26.25
CA GLY A 156 -37.04 0.50 -27.70
C GLY A 156 -37.73 1.78 -28.18
N GLN A 157 -38.90 2.13 -27.64
CA GLN A 157 -39.62 3.36 -27.98
C GLN A 157 -38.87 4.63 -27.54
N LEU A 158 -38.32 4.64 -26.32
CA LEU A 158 -37.49 5.73 -25.82
C LEU A 158 -36.16 5.83 -26.57
N SER A 159 -35.52 4.71 -26.88
CA SER A 159 -34.25 4.66 -27.61
C SER A 159 -34.33 5.39 -28.95
N VAL A 160 -35.38 5.14 -29.75
CA VAL A 160 -35.54 5.76 -31.07
C VAL A 160 -35.82 7.26 -30.91
N LYS A 161 -36.72 7.63 -29.99
CA LYS A 161 -37.12 9.03 -29.78
C LYS A 161 -35.98 9.92 -29.27
N ILE A 162 -35.23 9.45 -28.28
CA ILE A 162 -34.11 10.21 -27.70
C ILE A 162 -32.98 10.32 -28.73
N LEU A 163 -32.68 9.24 -29.47
CA LEU A 163 -31.69 9.28 -30.53
C LEU A 163 -32.08 10.25 -31.65
N GLU A 164 -33.33 10.24 -32.11
CA GLU A 164 -33.83 11.20 -33.12
C GLU A 164 -33.71 12.65 -32.63
N GLN A 165 -33.99 12.92 -31.36
CA GLN A 165 -33.79 14.24 -30.76
C GLN A 165 -32.29 14.63 -30.74
N LYS A 166 -31.41 13.72 -30.31
CA LYS A 166 -29.94 13.93 -30.31
C LYS A 166 -29.38 14.14 -31.72
N MET A 167 -29.89 13.44 -32.74
CA MET A 167 -29.49 13.63 -34.15
C MET A 167 -29.92 14.99 -34.71
N ASN A 168 -31.02 15.57 -34.22
CA ASN A 168 -31.39 16.95 -34.56
C ASN A 168 -30.50 17.97 -33.83
N GLU A 169 -30.16 17.72 -32.57
CA GLU A 169 -29.24 18.57 -31.80
C GLU A 169 -27.81 18.56 -32.38
N VAL A 170 -27.31 17.41 -32.86
CA VAL A 170 -26.04 17.29 -33.61
C VAL A 170 -26.07 18.15 -34.88
N ASP A 171 -27.13 18.06 -35.67
CA ASP A 171 -27.31 18.83 -36.91
C ASP A 171 -27.41 20.35 -36.65
N GLU A 172 -28.14 20.76 -35.60
CA GLU A 172 -28.16 22.15 -35.14
C GLU A 172 -26.78 22.67 -34.70
N LEU A 173 -25.97 21.86 -34.00
CA LEU A 173 -24.62 22.26 -33.57
C LEU A 173 -23.62 22.33 -34.74
N ILE A 174 -23.76 21.47 -35.75
CA ILE A 174 -23.01 21.55 -37.02
C ILE A 174 -23.36 22.86 -37.74
N GLN A 175 -24.66 23.14 -37.94
CA GLN A 175 -25.12 24.36 -38.61
C GLN A 175 -24.76 25.65 -37.84
N ALA A 176 -24.68 25.58 -36.51
CA ALA A 176 -24.25 26.68 -35.66
C ALA A 176 -22.71 26.81 -35.52
N GLY A 177 -21.92 25.90 -36.08
CA GLY A 177 -20.45 25.92 -36.00
C GLY A 177 -19.89 25.71 -34.59
N ARG A 178 -20.64 25.04 -33.70
CA ARG A 178 -20.29 24.89 -32.27
C ARG A 178 -19.46 23.62 -32.02
N GLU A 179 -18.31 23.56 -32.69
CA GLU A 179 -17.46 22.36 -32.81
C GLU A 179 -17.20 21.61 -31.49
N PRO A 180 -16.86 22.25 -30.34
CA PRO A 180 -16.58 21.50 -29.10
C PRO A 180 -17.82 20.79 -28.55
N GLU A 181 -18.95 21.48 -28.51
CA GLU A 181 -20.22 20.94 -28.02
C GLU A 181 -20.78 19.87 -28.97
N PHE A 182 -20.50 20.00 -30.26
CA PHE A 182 -20.75 18.97 -31.26
C PHE A 182 -19.89 17.71 -31.02
N LEU A 183 -18.60 17.83 -30.71
CA LEU A 183 -17.74 16.68 -30.38
C LEU A 183 -18.20 15.99 -29.08
N ASP A 184 -18.54 16.75 -28.04
CA ASP A 184 -19.08 16.23 -26.78
C ASP A 184 -20.40 15.46 -27.01
N LEU A 185 -21.30 16.00 -27.84
CA LEU A 185 -22.58 15.36 -28.16
C LEU A 185 -22.43 14.11 -29.05
N MET A 186 -21.50 14.13 -30.01
CA MET A 186 -21.14 12.94 -30.80
C MET A 186 -20.64 11.81 -29.89
N MET A 187 -19.77 12.15 -28.93
CA MET A 187 -19.26 11.21 -27.93
C MET A 187 -20.37 10.67 -27.02
N GLU A 188 -21.33 11.50 -26.56
CA GLU A 188 -22.51 11.05 -25.81
C GLU A 188 -23.36 10.03 -26.62
N VAL A 189 -23.50 10.25 -27.93
CA VAL A 189 -24.24 9.35 -28.83
C VAL A 189 -23.47 8.03 -29.05
N GLU A 190 -22.14 8.06 -29.23
CA GLU A 190 -21.33 6.84 -29.43
C GLU A 190 -21.16 6.01 -28.13
N GLU A 191 -21.13 6.64 -26.96
CA GLU A 191 -21.06 5.95 -25.65
C GLU A 191 -22.41 5.41 -25.16
N THR A 192 -23.52 5.69 -25.86
CA THR A 192 -24.86 5.23 -25.47
C THR A 192 -25.28 3.96 -26.22
N ASP A 193 -25.55 2.88 -25.48
CA ASP A 193 -26.08 1.62 -26.02
C ASP A 193 -27.53 1.76 -26.54
N TRP A 194 -27.71 2.25 -27.77
CA TRP A 194 -29.01 2.37 -28.42
C TRP A 194 -29.56 1.01 -28.90
N VAL A 195 -30.88 0.84 -28.84
CA VAL A 195 -31.60 -0.33 -29.38
C VAL A 195 -31.53 -0.39 -30.92
N VAL A 196 -31.32 0.77 -31.55
CA VAL A 196 -31.03 0.91 -32.99
C VAL A 196 -29.86 1.87 -33.10
N LEU A 197 -28.75 1.44 -33.72
CA LEU A 197 -27.57 2.27 -33.93
C LEU A 197 -27.89 3.54 -34.75
N PRO A 198 -27.22 4.68 -34.48
CA PRO A 198 -27.28 5.87 -35.32
C PRO A 198 -26.86 5.54 -36.75
N LYS A 199 -27.60 6.06 -37.74
CA LYS A 199 -27.42 5.78 -39.17
C LYS A 199 -28.22 6.74 -40.05
N GLY A 200 -27.77 6.92 -41.29
CA GLY A 200 -28.42 7.77 -42.28
C GLY A 200 -27.90 9.21 -42.26
N ASP A 201 -28.33 9.99 -43.24
CA ASP A 201 -27.64 11.18 -43.76
C ASP A 201 -27.12 12.17 -42.69
N LYS A 202 -27.88 12.42 -41.62
CA LYS A 202 -27.45 13.30 -40.51
C LYS A 202 -26.25 12.74 -39.74
N TRP A 203 -26.24 11.43 -39.48
CA TRP A 203 -25.14 10.75 -38.80
C TRP A 203 -23.91 10.67 -39.70
N ASP A 204 -24.10 10.32 -40.98
CA ASP A 204 -23.00 10.17 -41.93
C ASP A 204 -22.32 11.55 -42.20
N ASN A 205 -23.11 12.63 -42.26
CA ASN A 205 -22.60 14.01 -42.26
C ASN A 205 -21.85 14.35 -40.96
N ALA A 206 -22.40 13.98 -39.80
CA ALA A 206 -21.76 14.24 -38.51
C ALA A 206 -20.41 13.52 -38.35
N LEU A 207 -20.30 12.27 -38.79
CA LEU A 207 -19.01 11.56 -38.85
C LEU A 207 -18.00 12.31 -39.73
N ALA A 208 -18.42 12.75 -40.92
CA ALA A 208 -17.55 13.51 -41.82
C ALA A 208 -17.11 14.87 -41.24
N VAL A 209 -17.98 15.58 -40.53
CA VAL A 209 -17.61 16.84 -39.84
C VAL A 209 -16.65 16.56 -38.68
N ARG A 210 -16.92 15.55 -37.86
CA ARG A 210 -16.06 15.13 -36.73
C ARG A 210 -14.65 14.81 -37.19
N ASP A 211 -14.51 14.03 -38.25
CA ASP A 211 -13.21 13.56 -38.71
C ASP A 211 -12.38 14.70 -39.32
N ASN A 212 -13.02 15.69 -39.98
CA ASN A 212 -12.38 16.95 -40.40
C ASN A 212 -11.92 17.82 -39.21
N VAL A 213 -12.75 17.99 -38.18
CA VAL A 213 -12.39 18.77 -36.97
C VAL A 213 -11.21 18.11 -36.24
N ASN A 214 -11.25 16.79 -36.06
CA ASN A 214 -10.19 16.02 -35.42
C ASN A 214 -8.86 16.13 -36.19
N ARG A 215 -8.87 15.96 -37.52
CA ARG A 215 -7.68 16.11 -38.38
C ARG A 215 -7.04 17.49 -38.25
N ARG A 216 -7.86 18.56 -38.19
CA ARG A 216 -7.38 19.94 -37.98
C ARG A 216 -6.74 20.13 -36.59
N LEU A 217 -7.32 19.53 -35.55
CA LEU A 217 -6.77 19.60 -34.19
C LEU A 217 -5.47 18.80 -34.05
N ALA A 218 -5.37 17.63 -34.70
CA ALA A 218 -4.15 16.82 -34.72
C ALA A 218 -2.97 17.57 -35.35
N LYS A 219 -3.18 18.24 -36.50
CA LYS A 219 -2.14 19.06 -37.14
C LYS A 219 -1.62 20.17 -36.21
N LEU A 220 -2.51 20.90 -35.52
CA LEU A 220 -2.13 21.93 -34.55
C LEU A 220 -1.33 21.37 -33.35
N ARG A 221 -1.58 20.12 -32.93
CA ARG A 221 -0.76 19.46 -31.89
C ARG A 221 0.61 19.07 -32.42
N MET A 222 0.70 18.57 -33.66
CA MET A 222 1.98 18.24 -34.30
C MET A 222 2.89 19.46 -34.45
N GLU A 223 2.35 20.60 -34.89
CA GLU A 223 3.05 21.89 -34.95
C GLU A 223 3.59 22.31 -33.56
N ALA A 224 2.82 22.10 -32.49
CA ALA A 224 3.26 22.38 -31.12
C ALA A 224 4.36 21.40 -30.63
N ILE A 225 4.29 20.12 -30.99
CA ILE A 225 5.30 19.12 -30.61
C ILE A 225 6.68 19.47 -31.16
N LEU A 226 6.78 20.01 -32.38
CA LEU A 226 8.06 20.43 -32.96
C LEU A 226 8.75 21.53 -32.13
N VAL A 227 7.94 22.47 -31.59
CA VAL A 227 8.43 23.52 -30.68
C VAL A 227 8.88 22.90 -29.35
N GLU A 228 8.13 21.95 -28.79
CA GLU A 228 8.52 21.23 -27.57
C GLU A 228 9.82 20.43 -27.77
N LEU A 229 9.97 19.72 -28.90
CA LEU A 229 11.19 18.98 -29.26
C LEU A 229 12.42 19.89 -29.35
N ALA A 230 12.29 21.09 -29.92
CA ALA A 230 13.36 22.09 -29.94
C ALA A 230 13.80 22.50 -28.53
N THR A 231 12.87 22.57 -27.55
CA THR A 231 13.25 22.83 -26.16
C THR A 231 14.02 21.67 -25.52
N TYR A 232 13.60 20.42 -25.73
CA TYR A 232 14.31 19.23 -25.22
C TYR A 232 15.70 19.06 -25.84
N ARG A 233 15.84 19.37 -27.13
CA ARG A 233 17.13 19.46 -27.83
C ARG A 233 18.07 20.47 -27.15
N SER A 234 17.54 21.62 -26.75
CA SER A 234 18.31 22.69 -26.08
C SER A 234 18.70 22.38 -24.62
N SER A 235 18.04 21.42 -23.97
CA SER A 235 18.35 20.96 -22.61
C SER A 235 19.08 19.61 -22.55
N GLU A 236 19.52 19.09 -23.70
CA GLU A 236 20.18 17.79 -23.87
C GLU A 236 19.38 16.57 -23.34
N ASP A 237 18.07 16.71 -23.14
CA ASP A 237 17.20 15.64 -22.66
C ASP A 237 16.60 14.82 -23.81
N TRP A 238 17.42 13.91 -24.33
CA TRP A 238 17.04 12.96 -25.38
C TRP A 238 15.83 12.09 -25.02
N LYS A 239 15.54 11.87 -23.72
CA LYS A 239 14.40 11.05 -23.29
C LYS A 239 13.08 11.80 -23.42
N GLY A 240 13.09 13.10 -23.09
CA GLY A 240 11.97 13.99 -23.37
C GLY A 240 11.67 14.04 -24.87
N SER A 241 12.71 14.14 -25.71
CA SER A 241 12.56 14.09 -27.16
C SER A 241 11.96 12.77 -27.66
N LEU A 242 12.48 11.60 -27.27
CA LEU A 242 11.97 10.30 -27.75
C LEU A 242 10.48 10.08 -27.46
N ALA A 243 9.96 10.59 -26.34
CA ALA A 243 8.54 10.49 -26.01
C ALA A 243 7.66 11.30 -26.99
N LEU A 244 8.08 12.54 -27.29
CA LEU A 244 7.38 13.44 -28.21
C LEU A 244 7.52 13.04 -29.69
N ILE A 245 8.66 12.46 -30.07
CA ILE A 245 8.87 11.85 -31.40
C ILE A 245 7.80 10.77 -31.65
N GLY A 246 7.49 9.96 -30.62
CA GLY A 246 6.39 8.99 -30.67
C GLY A 246 5.01 9.63 -30.85
N GLU A 247 4.69 10.67 -30.07
CA GLU A 247 3.41 11.39 -30.16
C GLU A 247 3.21 12.03 -31.55
N PHE A 248 4.25 12.64 -32.11
CA PHE A 248 4.21 13.24 -33.45
C PHE A 248 3.93 12.20 -34.54
N PHE A 249 4.64 11.07 -34.51
CA PHE A 249 4.44 9.98 -35.49
C PHE A 249 3.05 9.35 -35.37
N GLU A 250 2.53 9.18 -34.16
CA GLU A 250 1.19 8.64 -33.94
C GLU A 250 0.10 9.55 -34.51
N LEU A 251 0.18 10.86 -34.27
CA LEU A 251 -0.74 11.85 -34.83
C LEU A 251 -0.64 11.96 -36.37
N ALA A 252 0.58 11.83 -36.93
CA ALA A 252 0.80 11.79 -38.37
C ALA A 252 0.01 10.64 -39.02
N GLN A 253 0.14 9.44 -38.42
CA GLN A 253 -0.42 8.21 -38.94
C GLN A 253 -1.93 8.07 -38.66
N GLU A 254 -2.41 8.43 -37.47
CA GLU A 254 -3.84 8.31 -37.09
C GLU A 254 -4.75 9.20 -37.95
N HIS A 255 -4.26 10.38 -38.36
CA HIS A 255 -5.03 11.36 -39.11
C HIS A 255 -4.65 11.50 -40.60
N GLY A 256 -3.73 10.66 -41.10
CA GLY A 256 -3.29 10.67 -42.51
C GLY A 256 -2.57 11.96 -42.91
N LEU A 257 -1.87 12.60 -41.96
CA LEU A 257 -1.20 13.90 -42.12
C LEU A 257 0.23 13.78 -42.68
N GLU A 258 0.75 12.55 -42.86
CA GLU A 258 2.11 12.26 -43.35
C GLU A 258 2.50 13.03 -44.64
N GLY A 259 1.52 13.37 -45.50
CA GLY A 259 1.72 14.15 -46.74
C GLY A 259 1.31 15.62 -46.68
N GLU A 260 0.93 16.16 -45.52
CA GLU A 260 0.45 17.54 -45.32
C GLU A 260 1.27 18.35 -44.31
N LEU A 261 2.41 17.81 -43.87
CA LEU A 261 3.44 18.52 -43.12
C LEU A 261 4.31 19.37 -44.05
N ASP A 262 4.90 20.44 -43.53
CA ASP A 262 5.91 21.18 -44.30
C ASP A 262 7.21 20.38 -44.41
N PRO A 263 7.92 20.38 -45.55
CA PRO A 263 9.24 19.76 -45.66
C PRO A 263 10.23 20.22 -44.58
N ASP A 264 10.17 21.48 -44.14
CA ASP A 264 11.06 21.98 -43.08
C ASP A 264 10.69 21.39 -41.70
N ASP A 265 9.40 21.24 -41.39
CA ASP A 265 8.92 20.56 -40.17
C ASP A 265 9.40 19.10 -40.11
N VAL A 266 9.33 18.39 -41.25
CA VAL A 266 9.78 17.00 -41.36
C VAL A 266 11.30 16.88 -41.21
N ASN A 267 12.06 17.86 -41.71
CA ASN A 267 13.52 17.91 -41.51
C ASN A 267 13.88 18.13 -40.03
N VAL A 268 13.21 19.06 -39.35
CA VAL A 268 13.42 19.35 -37.91
C VAL A 268 13.06 18.13 -37.04
N TYR A 269 11.95 17.46 -37.33
CA TYR A 269 11.57 16.21 -36.68
C TYR A 269 12.66 15.13 -36.83
N ASN A 270 13.18 14.93 -38.05
CA ASN A 270 14.20 13.91 -38.30
C ASN A 270 15.55 14.26 -37.64
N GLU A 271 15.99 15.52 -37.64
CA GLU A 271 17.24 15.93 -36.95
C GLU A 271 17.17 15.62 -35.44
N TYR A 272 16.05 15.98 -34.80
CA TYR A 272 15.88 15.73 -33.37
C TYR A 272 15.66 14.26 -33.04
N LYS A 273 15.13 13.48 -33.99
CA LYS A 273 15.04 12.03 -33.90
C LYS A 273 16.40 11.35 -33.99
N GLU A 274 17.17 11.60 -35.04
CA GLU A 274 18.50 10.98 -35.22
C GLU A 274 19.41 11.26 -34.02
N TRP A 275 19.43 12.50 -33.52
CA TRP A 275 20.16 12.86 -32.30
C TRP A 275 19.69 12.10 -31.05
N ALA A 276 18.37 11.98 -30.84
CA ALA A 276 17.83 11.34 -29.64
C ALA A 276 17.96 9.81 -29.67
N GLU A 277 18.02 9.21 -30.87
CA GLU A 277 18.33 7.79 -31.07
C GLU A 277 19.84 7.52 -30.90
N GLU A 278 20.73 8.37 -31.43
CA GLU A 278 22.20 8.26 -31.27
C GLU A 278 22.63 8.25 -29.79
N LEU A 279 22.17 9.23 -28.98
CA LEU A 279 22.47 9.28 -27.55
C LEU A 279 21.84 8.12 -26.75
N ALA A 280 20.73 7.54 -27.23
CA ALA A 280 20.10 6.40 -26.58
C ALA A 280 20.95 5.11 -26.75
N ASP A 281 21.52 4.91 -27.94
CA ASP A 281 22.37 3.76 -28.24
C ASP A 281 23.79 3.90 -27.65
N GLU A 282 24.39 5.10 -27.59
CA GLU A 282 25.63 5.32 -26.83
C GLU A 282 25.45 4.95 -25.34
N ALA A 283 24.36 5.44 -24.71
CA ALA A 283 24.03 5.18 -23.31
C ALA A 283 23.59 3.72 -23.04
N ARG A 284 23.32 2.93 -24.09
CA ARG A 284 23.08 1.48 -24.04
C ARG A 284 24.41 0.73 -24.11
N ALA A 285 25.26 1.06 -25.09
CA ALA A 285 26.56 0.42 -25.31
C ALA A 285 27.51 0.51 -24.10
N GLU A 286 27.57 1.68 -23.43
CA GLU A 286 28.39 1.87 -22.23
C GLU A 286 27.99 0.90 -21.09
N ARG A 287 26.69 0.73 -20.86
CA ARG A 287 26.17 -0.18 -19.82
C ARG A 287 26.40 -1.64 -20.15
N GLU A 288 26.30 -2.02 -21.42
CA GLU A 288 26.59 -3.39 -21.86
C GLU A 288 28.07 -3.74 -21.65
N LEU A 289 28.98 -2.79 -21.93
CA LEU A 289 30.40 -2.92 -21.65
C LEU A 289 30.69 -3.07 -20.14
N GLU A 290 30.12 -2.20 -19.27
CA GLU A 290 30.28 -2.34 -17.82
C GLU A 290 29.81 -3.70 -17.30
N ASN A 291 28.64 -4.16 -17.74
CA ASN A 291 28.07 -5.45 -17.37
C ASN A 291 28.90 -6.64 -17.90
N LEU A 292 29.57 -6.50 -19.05
CA LEU A 292 30.50 -7.52 -19.53
C LEU A 292 31.79 -7.55 -18.69
N VAL A 293 32.37 -6.38 -18.38
CA VAL A 293 33.57 -6.26 -17.51
C VAL A 293 33.33 -6.85 -16.12
N GLY A 294 32.17 -6.57 -15.52
CA GLY A 294 31.78 -7.12 -14.21
C GLY A 294 31.67 -8.64 -14.22
N ARG A 295 30.95 -9.21 -15.21
CA ARG A 295 30.83 -10.68 -15.39
C ARG A 295 32.19 -11.34 -15.60
N PHE A 296 33.05 -10.75 -16.44
CA PHE A 296 34.39 -11.24 -16.67
C PHE A 296 35.26 -11.27 -15.40
N LYS A 297 35.33 -10.15 -14.64
CA LYS A 297 36.14 -10.07 -13.42
C LYS A 297 35.69 -11.08 -12.35
N ASN A 298 34.38 -11.23 -12.15
CA ASN A 298 33.83 -12.23 -11.23
C ASN A 298 34.20 -13.66 -11.65
N ARG A 299 34.02 -14.00 -12.94
CA ARG A 299 34.30 -15.36 -13.44
C ARG A 299 35.78 -15.72 -13.34
N VAL A 300 36.70 -14.78 -13.58
CA VAL A 300 38.14 -15.02 -13.36
C VAL A 300 38.47 -15.28 -11.88
N ALA A 301 37.80 -14.62 -10.93
CA ALA A 301 37.97 -14.89 -9.51
C ALA A 301 37.47 -16.31 -9.12
N GLU A 302 36.32 -16.74 -9.64
CA GLU A 302 35.83 -18.12 -9.48
C GLU A 302 36.81 -19.15 -10.03
N MET A 303 37.33 -18.93 -11.25
CA MET A 303 38.33 -19.82 -11.87
C MET A 303 39.57 -19.96 -10.97
N GLN A 304 40.06 -18.87 -10.36
CA GLN A 304 41.20 -18.92 -9.44
C GLN A 304 40.88 -19.68 -8.15
N GLN A 305 39.73 -19.41 -7.50
CA GLN A 305 39.32 -20.11 -6.28
C GLN A 305 39.16 -21.63 -6.50
N ALA A 306 38.49 -22.02 -7.60
CA ALA A 306 38.27 -23.42 -7.95
C ALA A 306 39.58 -24.17 -8.29
N GLU A 307 40.69 -23.49 -8.54
CA GLU A 307 41.99 -24.14 -8.74
C GLU A 307 42.76 -24.33 -7.42
N VAL A 308 42.60 -23.42 -6.45
CA VAL A 308 43.10 -23.60 -5.08
C VAL A 308 42.43 -24.79 -4.37
N ALA A 309 41.16 -25.07 -4.69
CA ALA A 309 40.41 -26.21 -4.17
C ALA A 309 40.94 -27.59 -4.63
N GLY A 310 41.63 -27.65 -5.78
CA GLY A 310 42.32 -28.85 -6.28
C GLY A 310 41.52 -29.74 -7.25
N GLN A 311 42.21 -30.23 -8.29
CA GLN A 311 41.74 -31.21 -9.30
C GLN A 311 40.55 -30.80 -10.22
N LYS A 312 40.75 -29.78 -11.06
CA LYS A 312 39.96 -29.59 -12.30
C LYS A 312 40.35 -30.58 -13.41
N THR A 313 39.38 -31.00 -14.23
CA THR A 313 39.56 -31.93 -15.37
C THR A 313 39.87 -31.22 -16.69
N LEU A 314 40.19 -31.98 -17.76
CA LEU A 314 40.41 -31.42 -19.10
C LEU A 314 39.18 -30.68 -19.65
N GLU A 315 37.98 -31.21 -19.39
CA GLU A 315 36.73 -30.63 -19.87
C GLU A 315 36.47 -29.29 -19.18
N ILE A 316 36.63 -29.22 -17.85
CA ILE A 316 36.52 -27.95 -17.10
C ILE A 316 37.50 -26.91 -17.64
N TYR A 317 38.78 -27.24 -17.84
CA TYR A 317 39.71 -26.26 -18.41
C TYR A 317 39.35 -25.88 -19.86
N LEU A 318 38.81 -26.79 -20.68
CA LEU A 318 38.37 -26.46 -22.04
C LEU A 318 37.14 -25.55 -22.06
N GLU A 319 36.21 -25.77 -21.14
CA GLU A 319 35.06 -24.91 -20.88
C GLU A 319 35.54 -23.51 -20.46
N GLU A 320 36.44 -23.41 -19.48
CA GLU A 320 37.10 -22.15 -19.08
C GLU A 320 37.81 -21.45 -20.26
N GLN A 321 38.44 -22.19 -21.17
CA GLN A 321 39.02 -21.58 -22.39
C GLN A 321 37.97 -21.12 -23.40
N ASN A 322 36.85 -21.82 -23.52
CA ASN A 322 35.77 -21.40 -24.42
C ASN A 322 35.02 -20.19 -23.83
N GLU A 323 34.84 -20.13 -22.52
CA GLU A 323 34.35 -18.95 -21.81
C GLU A 323 35.28 -17.75 -21.97
N LEU A 324 36.59 -17.90 -21.71
CA LEU A 324 37.56 -16.81 -21.88
C LEU A 324 37.69 -16.35 -23.35
N ARG A 325 37.46 -17.25 -24.31
CA ARG A 325 37.35 -16.86 -25.73
C ARG A 325 36.05 -16.15 -26.07
N ARG A 326 34.91 -16.56 -25.48
CA ARG A 326 33.65 -15.83 -25.58
C ARG A 326 33.83 -14.42 -25.02
N PHE A 327 34.31 -14.28 -23.77
CA PHE A 327 34.64 -12.97 -23.22
C PHE A 327 35.57 -12.15 -24.12
N ARG A 328 36.61 -12.74 -24.75
CA ARG A 328 37.39 -11.99 -25.76
C ARG A 328 36.54 -11.55 -26.94
N GLN A 329 35.75 -12.46 -27.53
CA GLN A 329 34.91 -12.14 -28.67
C GLN A 329 33.87 -11.08 -28.30
N ASP A 330 33.16 -11.24 -27.17
CA ASP A 330 32.23 -10.25 -26.62
C ASP A 330 32.91 -8.87 -26.43
N PHE A 331 34.16 -8.85 -25.91
CA PHE A 331 34.99 -7.64 -25.80
C PHE A 331 35.50 -7.08 -27.14
N GLN A 332 35.43 -7.83 -28.24
CA GLN A 332 35.78 -7.37 -29.59
C GLN A 332 34.54 -6.92 -30.37
N ASP A 333 33.42 -7.62 -30.20
CA ASP A 333 32.15 -7.37 -30.87
C ASP A 333 31.45 -6.12 -30.30
N ILE A 334 31.69 -5.76 -29.03
CA ILE A 334 31.25 -4.47 -28.43
C ILE A 334 32.02 -3.25 -28.99
N GLY A 335 33.15 -3.44 -29.68
CA GLY A 335 33.83 -2.41 -30.50
C GLY A 335 34.53 -1.24 -29.76
N HIS A 336 34.00 -0.77 -28.62
CA HIS A 336 34.57 0.33 -27.85
C HIS A 336 35.85 -0.08 -27.09
N SER A 337 36.67 0.90 -26.69
CA SER A 337 38.03 0.67 -26.17
C SER A 337 38.06 0.05 -24.77
N VAL A 338 37.87 -1.27 -24.69
CA VAL A 338 38.03 -2.09 -23.48
C VAL A 338 39.36 -1.78 -22.80
N SER A 339 39.33 -1.49 -21.49
CA SER A 339 40.51 -1.00 -20.79
C SER A 339 41.68 -1.98 -20.86
N THR A 340 42.89 -1.43 -20.98
CA THR A 340 44.13 -2.21 -21.14
C THR A 340 44.37 -3.17 -19.97
N GLU A 341 43.90 -2.82 -18.78
CA GLU A 341 43.91 -3.68 -17.59
C GLU A 341 43.02 -4.93 -17.75
N VAL A 342 41.79 -4.76 -18.23
CA VAL A 342 40.85 -5.88 -18.47
C VAL A 342 41.39 -6.82 -19.56
N LEU A 343 41.94 -6.26 -20.64
CA LEU A 343 42.57 -7.04 -21.70
C LEU A 343 43.83 -7.78 -21.21
N MET A 344 44.62 -7.17 -20.31
CA MET A 344 45.75 -7.83 -19.65
C MET A 344 45.30 -9.00 -18.76
N ASP A 345 44.26 -8.83 -17.94
CA ASP A 345 43.77 -9.90 -17.07
C ASP A 345 43.15 -11.06 -17.86
N LEU A 346 42.44 -10.75 -18.95
CA LEU A 346 41.94 -11.73 -19.91
C LEU A 346 43.09 -12.53 -20.55
N GLN A 347 44.19 -11.85 -20.90
CA GLN A 347 45.40 -12.49 -21.45
C GLN A 347 46.13 -13.36 -20.42
N LYS A 348 46.18 -12.95 -19.13
CA LYS A 348 46.71 -13.75 -18.02
C LYS A 348 45.89 -15.04 -17.83
N ALA A 349 44.57 -14.89 -17.70
CA ALA A 349 43.64 -16.00 -17.48
C ALA A 349 43.69 -17.01 -18.65
N GLU A 350 43.61 -16.53 -19.90
CA GLU A 350 43.77 -17.41 -21.07
C GLU A 350 45.12 -18.11 -21.08
N GLY A 351 46.22 -17.40 -20.81
CA GLY A 351 47.57 -17.95 -20.86
C GLY A 351 47.72 -19.12 -19.89
N HIS A 352 47.18 -18.97 -18.68
CA HIS A 352 47.17 -19.98 -17.63
C HIS A 352 46.35 -21.22 -18.04
N VAL A 353 45.07 -21.05 -18.40
CA VAL A 353 44.18 -22.15 -18.80
C VAL A 353 44.68 -22.87 -20.06
N LYS A 354 45.17 -22.12 -21.07
CA LYS A 354 45.72 -22.65 -22.34
C LYS A 354 46.97 -23.50 -22.13
N ASN A 355 47.83 -23.13 -21.18
CA ASN A 355 49.00 -23.93 -20.79
C ASN A 355 48.59 -25.24 -20.10
N ARG A 356 47.44 -25.26 -19.42
CA ARG A 356 46.89 -26.46 -18.78
C ARG A 356 46.24 -27.41 -19.79
N ILE A 357 45.38 -26.90 -20.69
CA ILE A 357 44.77 -27.67 -21.78
C ILE A 357 45.82 -28.31 -22.68
N LYS A 358 46.91 -27.60 -23.03
CA LYS A 358 47.98 -28.14 -23.87
C LYS A 358 48.65 -29.40 -23.29
N ARG A 359 48.61 -29.62 -21.97
CA ARG A 359 49.12 -30.84 -21.32
C ARG A 359 48.15 -32.04 -21.43
N LEU A 360 46.92 -31.81 -21.86
CA LEU A 360 45.80 -32.74 -21.77
C LEU A 360 45.17 -33.06 -23.14
N GLN A 361 45.05 -32.07 -24.04
CA GLN A 361 44.32 -32.20 -25.31
C GLN A 361 45.11 -32.85 -26.47
N GLY A 362 46.26 -33.48 -26.18
CA GLY A 362 47.12 -34.15 -27.18
C GLY A 362 46.56 -35.44 -27.78
N ARG A 363 45.24 -35.65 -27.82
CA ARG A 363 44.59 -36.93 -28.15
C ARG A 363 43.55 -36.91 -29.28
N THR A 364 42.83 -35.80 -29.53
CA THR A 364 41.62 -35.83 -30.37
C THR A 364 41.45 -34.58 -31.26
N LYS A 365 42.15 -34.55 -32.42
CA LYS A 365 41.83 -33.65 -33.54
C LYS A 365 41.93 -34.38 -34.89
N ARG A 366 40.77 -34.69 -35.50
CA ARG A 366 40.53 -35.08 -36.92
C ARG A 366 39.03 -35.32 -37.10
N LEU A 367 38.32 -34.55 -37.95
CA LEU A 367 37.43 -35.05 -39.03
C LEU A 367 36.50 -34.02 -39.71
N TRP A 368 35.84 -33.09 -39.00
CA TRP A 368 34.60 -32.47 -39.51
C TRP A 368 34.68 -31.02 -40.00
N ILE A 369 34.64 -30.81 -41.34
CA ILE A 369 34.27 -29.57 -42.07
C ILE A 369 33.71 -29.97 -43.47
N PHE A 370 32.58 -29.37 -43.92
CA PHE A 370 32.16 -29.03 -45.32
C PHE A 370 30.66 -29.25 -45.66
N ALA A 371 29.89 -28.17 -45.85
CA ALA A 371 28.69 -27.95 -46.70
C ALA A 371 28.21 -26.48 -46.48
N VAL A 372 28.01 -25.54 -47.43
CA VAL A 372 27.18 -25.48 -48.68
C VAL A 372 25.67 -25.34 -48.38
N PHE A 373 24.87 -24.28 -48.67
CA PHE A 373 24.99 -22.96 -49.34
C PHE A 373 24.66 -22.84 -50.87
N ALA A 374 23.47 -22.34 -51.29
CA ALA A 374 23.14 -21.73 -52.63
C ALA A 374 21.65 -21.22 -52.87
N PHE A 375 21.45 -20.26 -53.83
CA PHE A 375 20.33 -20.06 -54.83
C PHE A 375 19.12 -19.03 -54.70
N VAL A 376 18.86 -18.10 -55.69
CA VAL A 376 17.75 -17.02 -55.77
C VAL A 376 17.52 -16.31 -57.21
N LEU A 377 16.32 -15.67 -57.57
CA LEU A 377 15.99 -14.41 -58.42
C LEU A 377 15.15 -14.31 -59.83
N VAL A 378 14.47 -13.12 -60.15
CA VAL A 378 14.20 -12.30 -61.47
C VAL A 378 12.78 -12.08 -62.26
N ALA A 379 12.32 -10.83 -62.76
CA ALA A 379 11.51 -10.40 -64.05
C ALA A 379 10.61 -9.02 -64.15
N ALA A 380 10.23 -8.37 -65.35
CA ALA A 380 9.23 -7.17 -65.61
C ALA A 380 8.83 -6.62 -67.12
N GLY A 381 7.88 -5.62 -67.40
CA GLY A 381 7.54 -4.89 -68.76
C GLY A 381 6.30 -3.84 -68.98
N SER A 382 6.09 -3.07 -70.14
CA SER A 382 5.00 -1.98 -70.51
C SER A 382 4.91 -1.42 -72.05
N VAL A 383 4.14 -0.46 -72.74
CA VAL A 383 2.90 0.51 -72.69
C VAL A 383 2.25 1.09 -74.12
N THR A 384 1.66 2.33 -74.38
CA THR A 384 0.53 2.75 -75.40
C THR A 384 0.46 4.18 -76.21
N LEU A 385 -0.58 4.58 -77.07
CA LEU A 385 -0.75 5.87 -77.94
C LEU A 385 -2.17 6.28 -78.69
N LEU A 386 -2.36 7.53 -79.32
CA LEU A 386 -3.24 8.07 -80.52
C LEU A 386 -4.56 9.04 -80.49
N TRP A 387 -4.91 9.93 -81.52
CA TRP A 387 -6.14 10.87 -81.73
C TRP A 387 -6.34 11.75 -83.09
N TRP A 388 -7.56 12.30 -83.55
CA TRP A 388 -7.92 13.59 -84.40
C TRP A 388 -9.32 13.73 -85.23
N LEU A 389 -10.02 14.94 -85.44
CA LEU A 389 -11.01 15.36 -86.59
C LEU A 389 -11.86 16.76 -86.57
N LYS A 390 -12.56 17.24 -87.69
CA LYS A 390 -13.73 18.27 -87.85
C LYS A 390 -14.49 18.28 -89.26
N GLY A 391 -15.50 19.18 -89.56
CA GLY A 391 -16.31 19.32 -90.84
C GLY A 391 -17.17 20.64 -91.16
N PHE A 392 -18.12 20.66 -92.16
CA PHE A 392 -18.83 21.81 -92.85
C PHE A 392 -20.03 22.58 -92.18
N TRP A 393 -20.14 22.57 -90.86
CA TRP A 393 -21.42 22.75 -90.15
C TRP A 393 -21.99 24.17 -90.01
N ASP A 394 -21.23 25.21 -90.37
CA ASP A 394 -21.31 26.50 -89.67
C ASP A 394 -22.55 27.38 -90.05
N ALA A 395 -23.15 27.23 -91.24
CA ALA A 395 -24.33 28.02 -91.66
C ALA A 395 -25.67 27.43 -91.17
N ARG A 396 -25.82 26.09 -91.21
CA ARG A 396 -26.95 25.39 -90.57
C ARG A 396 -26.89 25.61 -89.05
N SER A 397 -25.68 25.55 -88.49
CA SER A 397 -25.39 25.97 -87.11
C SER A 397 -25.88 27.39 -86.85
N ALA A 398 -25.73 28.37 -87.74
CA ALA A 398 -26.19 29.74 -87.48
C ALA A 398 -27.72 29.84 -87.23
N ALA A 399 -28.55 29.08 -87.96
CA ALA A 399 -30.00 29.03 -87.73
C ALA A 399 -30.38 28.19 -86.51
N ASP A 400 -29.72 27.05 -86.32
CA ASP A 400 -29.87 26.15 -85.15
C ASP A 400 -29.49 26.86 -83.83
N VAL A 401 -28.42 27.66 -83.85
CA VAL A 401 -27.97 28.54 -82.76
C VAL A 401 -28.98 29.64 -82.42
N ILE A 402 -29.88 30.02 -83.35
CA ILE A 402 -31.00 30.92 -83.01
C ILE A 402 -32.09 30.13 -82.27
N VAL A 403 -32.43 28.93 -82.72
CA VAL A 403 -33.35 28.03 -81.98
C VAL A 403 -32.83 27.72 -80.58
N SER A 404 -31.52 27.56 -80.41
CA SER A 404 -30.83 27.30 -79.14
C SER A 404 -30.35 28.56 -78.38
N THR A 405 -30.86 29.76 -78.70
CA THR A 405 -30.49 30.99 -77.95
C THR A 405 -31.32 31.13 -76.68
N GLU A 406 -30.69 30.86 -75.52
CA GLU A 406 -31.25 30.78 -74.15
C GLU A 406 -31.93 32.05 -73.58
N SER A 407 -32.21 33.08 -74.39
CA SER A 407 -32.79 34.33 -73.91
C SER A 407 -33.77 34.89 -74.95
N PRO A 408 -35.08 35.02 -74.64
CA PRO A 408 -36.09 35.35 -75.62
C PRO A 408 -35.88 36.75 -76.25
N VAL A 409 -35.32 37.70 -75.49
CA VAL A 409 -34.93 39.02 -76.01
C VAL A 409 -33.82 38.89 -77.06
N ARG A 410 -32.73 38.17 -76.74
CA ARG A 410 -31.61 37.97 -77.69
C ARG A 410 -31.99 37.07 -78.85
N GLN A 411 -32.91 36.12 -78.65
CA GLN A 411 -33.45 35.25 -79.69
C GLN A 411 -34.30 36.06 -80.67
N TRP A 412 -35.15 36.97 -80.17
CA TRP A 412 -35.91 37.90 -81.01
C TRP A 412 -35.02 38.94 -81.73
N GLU A 413 -34.01 39.48 -81.03
CA GLU A 413 -32.98 40.35 -81.64
C GLU A 413 -32.25 39.60 -82.77
N LYS A 414 -31.75 38.36 -82.53
CA LYS A 414 -31.14 37.50 -83.56
C LYS A 414 -32.09 37.12 -84.69
N LEU A 415 -33.37 36.83 -84.42
CA LEU A 415 -34.38 36.58 -85.45
C LEU A 415 -34.57 37.79 -86.36
N SER A 416 -34.55 39.00 -85.80
CA SER A 416 -34.61 40.24 -86.58
C SER A 416 -33.33 40.52 -87.36
N ALA A 417 -32.16 40.15 -86.82
CA ALA A 417 -30.85 40.32 -87.46
C ALA A 417 -30.55 39.27 -88.55
N TYR A 418 -31.03 38.02 -88.40
CA TYR A 418 -30.85 36.94 -89.38
C TYR A 418 -31.43 37.32 -90.76
N ALA A 419 -32.53 38.08 -90.77
CA ALA A 419 -33.10 38.64 -92.00
C ALA A 419 -32.20 39.67 -92.71
N GLY A 420 -31.15 40.17 -92.05
CA GLY A 420 -30.09 41.00 -92.63
C GLY A 420 -28.81 40.21 -92.94
N ASP A 421 -28.34 39.36 -92.00
CA ASP A 421 -27.07 38.65 -92.12
C ASP A 421 -27.11 37.43 -93.07
N TYR A 422 -28.27 36.76 -93.16
CA TYR A 422 -28.46 35.52 -93.93
C TYR A 422 -29.72 35.58 -94.82
N GLY A 423 -30.12 36.78 -95.25
CA GLY A 423 -31.34 37.04 -96.01
C GLY A 423 -31.52 36.16 -97.25
N ASP A 424 -30.43 35.81 -97.95
CA ASP A 424 -30.44 34.96 -99.14
C ASP A 424 -30.90 33.51 -98.87
N TYR A 425 -30.88 33.05 -97.61
CA TYR A 425 -31.27 31.70 -97.21
C TYR A 425 -32.71 31.61 -96.66
N LEU A 426 -33.46 32.73 -96.62
CA LEU A 426 -34.83 32.77 -96.08
C LEU A 426 -35.85 31.91 -96.86
N GLU A 427 -35.53 31.50 -98.08
CA GLU A 427 -36.39 30.62 -98.89
C GLU A 427 -36.11 29.12 -98.68
N ASP A 428 -35.12 28.72 -97.88
CA ASP A 428 -34.86 27.31 -97.55
C ASP A 428 -35.91 26.71 -96.58
N ASP A 429 -36.34 25.48 -96.83
CA ASP A 429 -37.43 24.85 -96.06
C ASP A 429 -37.04 24.44 -94.63
N GLU A 430 -35.79 24.05 -94.38
CA GLU A 430 -35.32 23.78 -93.01
C GLU A 430 -35.09 25.10 -92.25
N VAL A 431 -34.55 26.13 -92.91
CA VAL A 431 -34.43 27.48 -92.33
C VAL A 431 -35.82 28.05 -91.97
N LYS A 432 -36.82 27.91 -92.84
CA LYS A 432 -38.22 28.32 -92.56
C LYS A 432 -38.81 27.62 -91.34
N ILE A 433 -38.49 26.33 -91.13
CA ILE A 433 -38.91 25.58 -89.94
C ILE A 433 -38.21 26.12 -88.70
N LEU A 434 -36.87 26.26 -88.73
CA LEU A 434 -36.07 26.77 -87.62
C LEU A 434 -36.48 28.20 -87.21
N LEU A 435 -36.78 29.10 -88.14
CA LEU A 435 -37.22 30.47 -87.85
C LEU A 435 -38.61 30.54 -87.20
N ARG A 436 -39.54 29.65 -87.60
CA ARG A 436 -40.84 29.51 -86.93
C ARG A 436 -40.69 28.91 -85.54
N GLN A 437 -39.91 27.84 -85.41
CA GLN A 437 -39.61 27.20 -84.14
C GLN A 437 -38.95 28.17 -83.16
N ALA A 438 -37.97 28.98 -83.59
CA ALA A 438 -37.37 30.02 -82.77
C ALA A 438 -38.36 31.15 -82.40
N THR A 439 -39.35 31.45 -83.25
CA THR A 439 -40.43 32.40 -82.95
C THR A 439 -41.40 31.85 -81.90
N ASP A 440 -41.72 30.56 -81.97
CA ASP A 440 -42.53 29.88 -80.95
C ASP A 440 -41.77 29.73 -79.63
N ASN A 441 -40.48 29.33 -79.68
CA ASN A 441 -39.59 29.29 -78.52
C ASN A 441 -39.49 30.67 -77.85
N ALA A 442 -39.23 31.76 -78.59
CA ALA A 442 -39.06 33.09 -77.99
C ALA A 442 -40.30 33.56 -77.19
N PHE A 443 -41.51 33.25 -77.64
CA PHE A 443 -42.74 33.58 -76.91
C PHE A 443 -43.09 32.55 -75.81
N SER A 444 -42.78 31.26 -76.01
CA SER A 444 -42.87 30.24 -74.96
C SER A 444 -41.95 30.60 -73.79
N ASP A 445 -40.69 30.89 -74.06
CA ASP A 445 -39.67 31.19 -73.07
C ASP A 445 -39.92 32.53 -72.38
N ALA A 446 -40.44 33.54 -73.09
CA ALA A 446 -40.90 34.77 -72.43
C ALA A 446 -42.09 34.55 -71.47
N THR A 447 -42.88 33.48 -71.68
CA THR A 447 -44.02 33.10 -70.83
C THR A 447 -43.60 32.18 -69.68
N ASN A 448 -42.62 31.28 -69.91
CA ASN A 448 -42.26 30.18 -69.01
C ASN A 448 -40.91 30.35 -68.29
N ASN A 449 -39.89 30.90 -68.96
CA ASN A 449 -38.52 31.02 -68.45
C ASN A 449 -38.28 32.41 -67.81
N LEU A 450 -38.72 32.58 -66.57
CA LEU A 450 -38.41 33.75 -65.75
C LEU A 450 -36.97 33.68 -65.21
N ILE A 451 -36.03 34.31 -65.90
CA ILE A 451 -34.61 34.37 -65.49
C ILE A 451 -34.41 35.39 -64.35
N THR A 452 -34.77 34.94 -63.15
CA THR A 452 -34.12 35.15 -61.83
C THR A 452 -33.65 36.55 -61.39
N HIS A 453 -34.23 36.99 -60.28
CA HIS A 453 -33.57 37.66 -59.13
C HIS A 453 -32.55 38.81 -59.38
N GLU A 454 -33.04 40.05 -59.46
CA GLU A 454 -32.41 41.17 -58.72
C GLU A 454 -33.21 41.41 -57.43
N LYS A 455 -32.55 41.56 -56.26
CA LYS A 455 -33.26 41.85 -55.01
C LYS A 455 -33.83 43.27 -54.99
N GLY A 456 -35.10 43.40 -54.58
CA GLY A 456 -35.76 44.69 -54.37
C GLY A 456 -36.20 45.42 -55.63
N VAL A 457 -36.28 44.74 -56.79
CA VAL A 457 -36.72 45.35 -58.05
C VAL A 457 -37.83 44.53 -58.71
N PHE A 458 -38.78 45.25 -59.34
CA PHE A 458 -39.98 44.73 -59.98
C PHE A 458 -39.71 43.53 -60.92
N ARG A 459 -40.41 42.40 -60.70
CA ARG A 459 -40.24 41.11 -61.42
C ARG A 459 -40.66 41.16 -62.90
N GLY A 460 -40.91 42.34 -63.46
CA GLY A 460 -41.25 42.55 -64.87
C GLY A 460 -40.06 42.74 -65.81
N LYS A 461 -38.91 43.28 -65.37
CA LYS A 461 -37.90 43.90 -66.26
C LYS A 461 -37.52 43.13 -67.53
N SER A 462 -37.37 41.80 -67.49
CA SER A 462 -37.04 41.01 -68.70
C SER A 462 -38.21 40.86 -69.66
N GLN A 463 -39.41 40.68 -69.13
CA GLN A 463 -40.68 40.64 -69.85
C GLN A 463 -41.04 42.04 -70.35
N ASP A 464 -40.82 43.10 -69.57
CA ASP A 464 -40.95 44.49 -70.00
C ASP A 464 -40.07 44.75 -71.22
N LYS A 465 -38.77 44.40 -71.14
CA LYS A 465 -37.84 44.55 -72.26
C LYS A 465 -38.28 43.72 -73.47
N PHE A 466 -38.72 42.47 -73.29
CA PHE A 466 -39.21 41.62 -74.39
C PHE A 466 -40.49 42.18 -75.02
N LEU A 467 -41.46 42.62 -74.20
CA LEU A 467 -42.71 43.22 -74.62
C LEU A 467 -42.48 44.57 -75.32
N LEU A 468 -41.43 45.32 -74.95
CA LEU A 468 -41.03 46.58 -75.59
C LEU A 468 -40.32 46.34 -76.94
N THR A 469 -39.35 45.41 -77.00
CA THR A 469 -38.68 45.03 -78.26
C THR A 469 -39.69 44.46 -79.27
N THR A 470 -40.69 43.70 -78.81
CA THR A 470 -41.80 43.19 -79.64
C THR A 470 -42.93 44.21 -79.88
N GLN A 471 -42.88 45.40 -79.26
CA GLN A 471 -43.85 46.49 -79.50
C GLN A 471 -43.52 47.29 -80.76
N ASN A 472 -42.23 47.56 -80.97
CA ASN A 472 -41.76 48.60 -81.89
C ASN A 472 -41.14 48.04 -83.19
N LEU A 473 -40.87 46.73 -83.28
CA LEU A 473 -40.26 46.07 -84.46
C LEU A 473 -41.28 45.34 -85.35
N LYS A 474 -41.01 45.34 -86.67
CA LYS A 474 -41.74 44.55 -87.68
C LYS A 474 -40.81 43.49 -88.26
N VAL A 475 -41.16 42.22 -88.09
CA VAL A 475 -40.44 41.07 -88.66
C VAL A 475 -41.23 40.57 -89.88
N PRO A 476 -40.63 40.46 -91.08
CA PRO A 476 -41.40 40.25 -92.32
C PRO A 476 -42.09 38.89 -92.43
N PHE A 477 -41.72 37.91 -91.59
CA PHE A 477 -42.27 36.55 -91.57
C PHE A 477 -43.27 36.27 -90.42
N VAL A 478 -43.74 37.30 -89.69
CA VAL A 478 -44.69 37.15 -88.58
C VAL A 478 -45.90 38.09 -88.75
N GLU A 479 -47.12 37.56 -88.60
CA GLU A 479 -48.36 38.34 -88.77
C GLU A 479 -48.67 39.23 -87.53
N PRO A 480 -49.02 40.52 -87.70
CA PRO A 480 -49.28 41.43 -86.57
C PRO A 480 -50.45 41.04 -85.65
N SER A 481 -51.43 40.32 -86.16
CA SER A 481 -52.58 39.80 -85.40
C SER A 481 -52.13 38.76 -84.35
N ASN A 482 -51.37 37.77 -84.80
CA ASN A 482 -50.77 36.69 -84.03
C ASN A 482 -49.78 37.24 -82.98
N LEU A 483 -48.95 38.21 -83.38
CA LEU A 483 -48.04 38.93 -82.48
C LEU A 483 -48.77 39.58 -81.29
N ARG A 484 -49.93 40.22 -81.53
CA ARG A 484 -50.74 40.85 -80.47
C ARG A 484 -51.30 39.83 -79.48
N GLN A 485 -51.79 38.69 -79.97
CA GLN A 485 -52.30 37.60 -79.13
C GLN A 485 -51.19 37.02 -78.24
N ARG A 486 -49.99 36.79 -78.80
CA ARG A 486 -48.84 36.25 -78.05
C ARG A 486 -48.34 37.21 -76.96
N ARG A 487 -48.24 38.51 -77.25
CA ARG A 487 -47.89 39.53 -76.24
C ARG A 487 -48.89 39.55 -75.07
N SER A 488 -50.19 39.33 -75.34
CA SER A 488 -51.19 39.23 -74.27
C SER A 488 -51.00 38.02 -73.35
N ALA A 489 -50.57 36.87 -73.87
CA ALA A 489 -50.38 35.66 -73.05
C ALA A 489 -49.25 35.85 -72.01
N VAL A 490 -48.15 36.51 -72.42
CA VAL A 490 -47.04 36.86 -71.52
C VAL A 490 -47.55 37.73 -70.36
N VAL A 491 -48.32 38.79 -70.65
CA VAL A 491 -48.86 39.69 -69.61
C VAL A 491 -49.83 38.96 -68.67
N SER A 492 -50.72 38.10 -69.19
CA SER A 492 -51.59 37.26 -68.34
C SER A 492 -50.78 36.40 -67.37
N LYS A 493 -49.68 35.79 -67.83
CA LYS A 493 -48.85 34.93 -66.99
C LYS A 493 -48.08 35.71 -65.91
N MET A 494 -47.71 36.97 -66.19
CA MET A 494 -47.16 37.87 -65.17
C MET A 494 -48.15 38.15 -64.04
N CYS A 495 -49.44 38.33 -64.35
CA CYS A 495 -50.48 38.52 -63.33
C CYS A 495 -50.68 37.29 -62.44
N GLU A 496 -50.74 36.08 -63.02
CA GLU A 496 -50.83 34.82 -62.25
C GLU A 496 -49.67 34.67 -61.25
N ASN A 497 -48.45 34.99 -61.69
CA ASN A 497 -47.26 34.83 -60.86
C ASN A 497 -47.22 35.85 -59.71
N VAL A 498 -47.68 37.10 -59.92
CA VAL A 498 -47.82 38.10 -58.84
C VAL A 498 -48.83 37.66 -57.76
N LEU A 499 -49.90 36.96 -58.15
CA LEU A 499 -50.87 36.39 -57.20
C LEU A 499 -50.27 35.21 -56.41
N ALA A 500 -49.49 34.35 -57.07
CA ALA A 500 -48.79 33.24 -56.44
C ALA A 500 -47.66 33.71 -55.50
N ASP A 501 -46.88 34.73 -55.89
CA ASP A 501 -45.82 35.33 -55.10
C ASP A 501 -46.39 35.95 -53.81
N LEU A 502 -47.50 36.70 -53.90
CA LEU A 502 -48.17 37.34 -52.75
C LEU A 502 -48.69 36.34 -51.70
N THR A 503 -48.82 35.06 -52.05
CA THR A 503 -49.27 33.99 -51.14
C THR A 503 -48.18 33.01 -50.73
N ASN A 504 -47.15 32.79 -51.56
CA ASN A 504 -46.14 31.74 -51.34
C ASN A 504 -44.69 32.27 -51.21
N ASP A 505 -44.38 33.48 -51.68
CA ASP A 505 -43.04 34.06 -51.62
C ASP A 505 -42.86 34.91 -50.35
N PRO A 506 -41.92 34.56 -49.44
CA PRO A 506 -41.74 35.30 -48.20
C PRO A 506 -41.10 36.69 -48.40
N GLU A 507 -40.42 36.98 -49.51
CA GLU A 507 -39.82 38.30 -49.81
C GLU A 507 -40.76 39.24 -50.58
N PHE A 508 -41.92 38.78 -51.05
CA PHE A 508 -42.87 39.62 -51.80
C PHE A 508 -43.86 40.33 -50.86
N GLU A 509 -43.95 41.67 -50.95
CA GLU A 509 -44.79 42.49 -50.07
C GLU A 509 -46.05 43.03 -50.79
N ALA A 510 -47.13 43.22 -50.03
CA ALA A 510 -48.41 43.72 -50.53
C ALA A 510 -48.29 45.07 -51.27
N LYS A 511 -47.38 45.95 -50.85
CA LYS A 511 -47.06 47.24 -51.50
C LYS A 511 -46.52 47.09 -52.93
N ASP A 512 -45.87 45.96 -53.24
CA ASP A 512 -45.25 45.73 -54.55
C ASP A 512 -46.24 45.08 -55.54
N ALA A 513 -47.22 44.32 -55.02
CA ALA A 513 -48.43 43.99 -55.75
C ALA A 513 -49.27 45.26 -56.06
N GLU A 514 -49.40 46.18 -55.09
CA GLU A 514 -50.11 47.45 -55.28
C GLU A 514 -49.42 48.36 -56.32
N ARG A 515 -48.09 48.28 -56.45
CA ARG A 515 -47.33 48.91 -57.55
C ARG A 515 -47.57 48.24 -58.90
N PHE A 516 -47.65 46.90 -58.96
CA PHE A 516 -47.96 46.16 -60.19
C PHE A 516 -49.33 46.57 -60.77
N LEU A 517 -50.36 46.64 -59.91
CA LEU A 517 -51.72 47.03 -60.33
C LEU A 517 -51.79 48.44 -60.95
N LYS A 518 -50.93 49.37 -60.52
CA LYS A 518 -50.90 50.75 -61.02
C LYS A 518 -50.46 50.87 -62.49
N LEU A 519 -49.69 49.91 -63.03
CA LEU A 519 -49.30 49.91 -64.45
C LEU A 519 -50.48 49.77 -65.42
N PHE A 520 -51.63 49.26 -64.95
CA PHE A 520 -52.82 49.06 -65.76
C PHE A 520 -53.82 50.23 -65.66
N ALA A 521 -53.52 51.29 -64.89
CA ALA A 521 -54.47 52.35 -64.58
C ALA A 521 -54.63 53.42 -65.67
N GLU A 522 -53.53 53.80 -66.33
CA GLU A 522 -53.48 54.91 -67.30
C GLU A 522 -52.66 54.53 -68.55
N ALA A 523 -52.98 55.13 -69.70
CA ALA A 523 -52.30 54.86 -70.97
C ALA A 523 -51.03 55.72 -71.15
N PRO A 524 -49.89 55.16 -71.59
CA PRO A 524 -48.67 55.93 -71.80
C PRO A 524 -48.79 56.89 -72.99
N VAL A 525 -48.27 58.11 -72.82
CA VAL A 525 -48.32 59.17 -73.85
C VAL A 525 -47.05 59.11 -74.70
N PRO A 526 -47.14 58.94 -76.04
CA PRO A 526 -45.96 58.98 -76.90
C PRO A 526 -45.37 60.40 -76.98
N LEU A 527 -44.04 60.48 -76.82
CA LEU A 527 -43.28 61.67 -77.18
C LEU A 527 -43.41 61.94 -78.68
N LYS A 528 -43.27 63.21 -79.10
CA LYS A 528 -43.35 63.59 -80.51
C LYS A 528 -42.00 64.04 -81.06
N ASP A 529 -41.73 63.69 -82.32
CA ASP A 529 -40.56 64.17 -83.05
C ASP A 529 -40.66 65.67 -83.38
N ALA A 530 -39.57 66.26 -83.88
CA ALA A 530 -39.52 67.67 -84.29
C ALA A 530 -40.40 68.01 -85.52
N LYS A 531 -41.21 67.07 -86.02
CA LYS A 531 -42.19 67.22 -87.10
C LYS A 531 -43.63 66.92 -86.64
N GLY A 532 -43.83 66.56 -85.36
CA GLY A 532 -45.14 66.27 -84.75
C GLY A 532 -45.60 64.81 -84.82
N ASN A 533 -44.78 63.91 -85.39
CA ASN A 533 -45.06 62.47 -85.45
C ASN A 533 -44.83 61.82 -84.09
N ASP A 534 -45.60 60.80 -83.75
CA ASP A 534 -45.37 60.02 -82.53
C ASP A 534 -44.09 59.18 -82.65
N LEU A 535 -43.21 59.30 -81.65
CA LEU A 535 -42.03 58.46 -81.48
C LEU A 535 -42.44 57.08 -80.94
N PRO A 536 -41.58 56.04 -81.10
CA PRO A 536 -41.79 54.77 -80.43
C PRO A 536 -41.91 54.97 -78.91
N LEU A 537 -42.83 54.25 -78.27
CA LEU A 537 -42.94 54.26 -76.82
C LEU A 537 -41.66 53.68 -76.20
N GLU A 538 -41.13 54.37 -75.19
CA GLU A 538 -39.97 53.95 -74.39
C GLU A 538 -40.37 52.97 -73.26
N GLU A 539 -41.67 52.84 -72.98
CA GLU A 539 -42.27 51.95 -71.98
C GLU A 539 -43.35 51.03 -72.60
N VAL A 540 -43.75 49.99 -71.86
CA VAL A 540 -44.75 49.00 -72.31
C VAL A 540 -46.17 49.51 -72.05
N ASP A 541 -47.02 49.46 -73.08
CA ASP A 541 -48.42 49.88 -72.97
C ASP A 541 -49.28 48.77 -72.32
N TYR A 542 -49.21 48.70 -70.98
CA TYR A 542 -49.95 47.75 -70.15
C TYR A 542 -51.46 48.02 -70.15
N TYR A 543 -51.87 49.28 -70.26
CA TYR A 543 -53.28 49.71 -70.31
C TYR A 543 -54.08 48.98 -71.40
N ARG A 544 -53.49 48.73 -72.58
CA ARG A 544 -54.13 47.97 -73.68
C ARG A 544 -54.55 46.54 -73.34
N PHE A 545 -54.08 45.96 -72.24
CA PHE A 545 -54.47 44.62 -71.78
C PHE A 545 -55.51 44.65 -70.65
N GLN A 546 -55.77 45.80 -70.02
CA GLN A 546 -56.66 45.95 -68.85
C GLN A 546 -58.05 45.33 -69.11
N GLU A 547 -58.68 45.69 -70.22
CA GLU A 547 -60.01 45.17 -70.62
C GLU A 547 -60.08 43.65 -70.80
N GLN A 548 -58.95 42.99 -71.06
CA GLN A 548 -58.88 41.54 -71.25
C GLN A 548 -58.60 40.84 -69.91
N LEU A 549 -57.71 41.42 -69.10
CA LEU A 549 -57.28 40.86 -67.81
C LEU A 549 -58.33 41.01 -66.70
N VAL A 550 -59.13 42.09 -66.71
CA VAL A 550 -60.28 42.27 -65.81
C VAL A 550 -61.36 41.21 -66.10
N LYS A 551 -61.55 40.81 -67.36
CA LYS A 551 -62.50 39.76 -67.75
C LYS A 551 -62.04 38.33 -67.38
N SER A 552 -60.78 38.15 -66.99
CA SER A 552 -60.25 36.92 -66.41
C SER A 552 -60.14 36.96 -64.87
N GLU A 553 -60.68 37.98 -64.22
CA GLU A 553 -60.73 38.21 -62.75
C GLU A 553 -59.40 38.32 -62.00
N VAL A 554 -58.26 37.85 -62.52
CA VAL A 554 -56.94 37.82 -61.84
C VAL A 554 -56.52 39.16 -61.19
N LEU A 555 -56.75 40.30 -61.86
CA LEU A 555 -56.43 41.61 -61.29
C LEU A 555 -57.27 41.97 -60.04
N ILE A 556 -58.48 41.43 -59.94
CA ILE A 556 -59.36 41.57 -58.76
C ILE A 556 -58.87 40.67 -57.63
N GLU A 557 -58.42 39.45 -57.93
CA GLU A 557 -57.89 38.52 -56.93
C GLU A 557 -56.62 39.05 -56.25
N ILE A 558 -55.68 39.62 -57.02
CA ILE A 558 -54.49 40.30 -56.48
C ILE A 558 -54.89 41.41 -55.50
N SER A 559 -55.89 42.23 -55.87
CA SER A 559 -56.37 43.34 -55.02
C SER A 559 -57.00 42.87 -53.71
N ARG A 560 -57.59 41.66 -53.67
CA ARG A 560 -58.17 41.07 -52.45
C ARG A 560 -57.08 40.54 -51.52
N ALA A 561 -56.13 39.79 -52.05
CA ALA A 561 -55.05 39.18 -51.28
C ALA A 561 -54.12 40.22 -50.59
N VAL A 562 -53.99 41.41 -51.18
CA VAL A 562 -53.31 42.56 -50.56
C VAL A 562 -53.95 42.94 -49.22
N ALA A 563 -55.28 43.08 -49.18
CA ALA A 563 -56.01 43.57 -48.01
C ALA A 563 -56.08 42.57 -46.84
N GLU A 564 -56.08 41.27 -47.13
CA GLU A 564 -56.14 40.23 -46.10
C GLU A 564 -54.82 40.05 -45.33
N ASN A 565 -53.69 40.52 -45.89
CA ASN A 565 -52.35 40.37 -45.32
C ASN A 565 -52.05 41.43 -44.24
N GLU A 566 -52.46 42.69 -44.46
CA GLU A 566 -52.22 43.79 -43.53
C GLU A 566 -52.92 43.58 -42.17
N ASP A 567 -54.16 43.10 -42.18
CA ASP A 567 -55.02 42.94 -40.99
C ASP A 567 -54.54 41.80 -40.03
N GLY A 568 -53.64 40.93 -40.51
CA GLY A 568 -52.99 39.89 -39.71
C GLY A 568 -51.77 40.41 -38.93
N MET A 569 -50.92 41.21 -39.58
CA MET A 569 -49.63 41.67 -39.05
C MET A 569 -49.79 42.51 -37.77
N ASP A 570 -50.79 43.39 -37.73
CA ASP A 570 -51.05 44.28 -36.59
C ASP A 570 -51.48 43.50 -35.32
N ARG A 571 -51.99 42.27 -35.47
CA ARG A 571 -52.40 41.42 -34.34
C ARG A 571 -51.19 40.75 -33.67
N GLU A 572 -50.13 40.43 -34.42
CA GLU A 572 -48.88 39.90 -33.86
C GLU A 572 -48.08 40.98 -33.13
N LEU A 573 -47.94 42.16 -33.76
CA LEU A 573 -47.23 43.32 -33.19
C LEU A 573 -47.72 43.66 -31.78
N ASN A 574 -49.04 43.63 -31.56
CA ASN A 574 -49.64 43.94 -30.26
C ASN A 574 -49.47 42.82 -29.21
N ARG A 575 -49.33 41.55 -29.61
CA ARG A 575 -48.95 40.45 -28.70
C ARG A 575 -47.50 40.60 -28.25
N PHE A 576 -46.59 40.90 -29.18
CA PHE A 576 -45.16 41.07 -28.90
C PHE A 576 -44.88 42.27 -27.98
N ARG A 577 -45.58 43.41 -28.18
CA ARG A 577 -45.51 44.57 -27.26
C ARG A 577 -45.82 44.18 -25.81
N LYS A 578 -46.93 43.48 -25.58
CA LYS A 578 -47.31 43.03 -24.23
C LYS A 578 -46.25 42.12 -23.61
N LEU A 579 -45.69 41.20 -24.39
CA LEU A 579 -44.63 40.29 -23.94
C LEU A 579 -43.36 41.05 -23.50
N ALA A 580 -43.01 42.14 -24.20
CA ALA A 580 -41.91 43.02 -23.82
C ALA A 580 -42.18 43.77 -22.51
N ASP A 581 -43.41 44.24 -22.29
CA ASP A 581 -43.83 44.90 -21.04
C ASP A 581 -43.79 43.94 -19.84
N ASP A 582 -44.28 42.70 -20.02
CA ASP A 582 -44.24 41.65 -18.98
C ASP A 582 -42.79 41.32 -18.57
N ILE A 583 -41.87 41.21 -19.54
CA ILE A 583 -40.43 41.02 -19.30
C ILE A 583 -39.83 42.23 -18.55
N GLN A 584 -40.14 43.47 -18.95
CA GLN A 584 -39.61 44.67 -18.30
C GLN A 584 -40.18 44.88 -16.88
N SER A 585 -41.41 44.42 -16.62
CA SER A 585 -42.02 44.39 -15.29
C SER A 585 -41.28 43.44 -14.35
N LEU A 586 -40.92 42.25 -14.86
CA LEU A 586 -40.23 41.22 -14.07
C LEU A 586 -38.78 41.60 -13.74
N ASP A 587 -38.06 42.23 -14.67
CA ASP A 587 -36.69 42.76 -14.45
C ASP A 587 -36.65 43.79 -13.32
N LYS A 588 -37.64 44.71 -13.26
CA LYS A 588 -37.76 45.69 -12.16
C LYS A 588 -37.99 45.01 -10.80
N GLN A 589 -38.84 44.00 -10.74
CA GLN A 589 -39.12 43.25 -9.51
C GLN A 589 -37.89 42.47 -9.02
N LEU A 590 -37.18 41.81 -9.95
CA LEU A 590 -35.95 41.09 -9.66
C LEU A 590 -34.82 42.02 -9.18
N ILE A 591 -34.58 43.14 -9.86
CA ILE A 591 -33.53 44.10 -9.48
C ILE A 591 -33.78 44.64 -8.05
N GLN A 592 -35.05 44.85 -7.69
CA GLN A 592 -35.40 45.21 -6.32
C GLN A 592 -35.16 44.06 -5.32
N ALA A 593 -35.52 42.82 -5.65
CA ALA A 593 -35.24 41.65 -4.80
C ALA A 593 -33.74 41.39 -4.57
N VAL A 594 -32.89 41.63 -5.59
CA VAL A 594 -31.42 41.61 -5.47
C VAL A 594 -30.94 42.70 -4.50
N ARG A 595 -31.46 43.93 -4.63
CA ARG A 595 -31.12 45.07 -3.75
C ARG A 595 -31.54 44.81 -2.30
N ASP A 596 -32.74 44.29 -2.07
CA ASP A 596 -33.26 43.98 -0.74
C ASP A 596 -32.45 42.87 -0.07
N PHE A 597 -32.07 41.83 -0.83
CA PHE A 597 -31.20 40.77 -0.32
C PHE A 597 -29.80 41.27 0.02
N ARG A 598 -29.15 42.03 -0.86
CA ARG A 598 -27.80 42.59 -0.61
C ARG A 598 -27.73 43.58 0.56
N SER A 599 -28.85 44.19 0.93
CA SER A 599 -28.93 45.17 2.04
C SER A 599 -29.47 44.61 3.35
N THR A 600 -30.26 43.52 3.33
CA THR A 600 -30.93 42.97 4.52
C THR A 600 -30.78 41.46 4.73
N ALA A 601 -30.09 40.75 3.82
CA ALA A 601 -30.02 39.29 3.72
C ALA A 601 -31.39 38.58 3.59
N LYS A 602 -32.48 39.32 3.36
CA LYS A 602 -33.84 38.78 3.26
C LYS A 602 -34.10 38.19 1.88
N VAL A 603 -34.37 36.89 1.83
CA VAL A 603 -34.66 36.15 0.59
C VAL A 603 -36.08 36.45 0.10
N ASN A 604 -36.26 36.75 -1.19
CA ASN A 604 -37.57 36.89 -1.82
C ASN A 604 -37.98 35.59 -2.52
N HIS A 605 -38.60 34.69 -1.76
CA HIS A 605 -39.06 33.38 -2.24
C HIS A 605 -40.02 33.47 -3.45
N GLY A 606 -40.78 34.56 -3.57
CA GLY A 606 -41.70 34.78 -4.70
C GLY A 606 -40.98 34.92 -6.04
N ILE A 607 -39.81 35.56 -6.06
CA ILE A 607 -38.97 35.71 -7.26
C ILE A 607 -38.17 34.41 -7.54
N LEU A 608 -37.72 33.69 -6.50
CA LEU A 608 -37.05 32.39 -6.68
C LEU A 608 -37.98 31.30 -7.22
N ALA A 609 -39.29 31.38 -6.95
CA ALA A 609 -40.30 30.46 -7.49
C ALA A 609 -40.65 30.71 -8.97
N GLN A 610 -40.19 31.79 -9.60
CA GLN A 610 -40.57 32.18 -10.97
C GLN A 610 -39.74 31.53 -12.10
N LYS A 611 -38.92 30.51 -11.80
CA LYS A 611 -38.12 29.78 -12.81
C LYS A 611 -38.98 29.33 -14.00
N ASP A 612 -40.05 28.59 -13.73
CA ASP A 612 -40.98 28.07 -14.73
C ASP A 612 -41.75 29.16 -15.49
N TYR A 613 -41.79 30.39 -14.95
CA TYR A 613 -42.40 31.54 -15.61
C TYR A 613 -41.39 32.22 -16.55
N LEU A 614 -40.13 32.35 -16.15
CA LEU A 614 -39.04 32.81 -17.02
C LEU A 614 -38.83 31.89 -18.23
N ASP A 615 -38.91 30.57 -18.02
CA ASP A 615 -38.75 29.61 -19.11
C ASP A 615 -39.96 29.62 -20.06
N LYS A 616 -41.18 29.91 -19.57
CA LYS A 616 -42.35 30.20 -20.41
C LYS A 616 -42.21 31.49 -21.22
N LEU A 617 -41.57 32.53 -20.67
CA LEU A 617 -41.26 33.76 -21.42
C LEU A 617 -40.19 33.54 -22.50
N ASP A 618 -39.24 32.59 -22.32
CA ASP A 618 -38.28 32.20 -23.37
C ASP A 618 -38.95 31.39 -24.49
N VAL A 619 -39.95 30.55 -24.18
CA VAL A 619 -40.79 29.91 -25.21
C VAL A 619 -41.63 30.95 -25.96
N ALA A 620 -42.38 31.79 -25.23
CA ALA A 620 -43.23 32.81 -25.84
C ALA A 620 -42.45 33.85 -26.67
N THR A 621 -41.18 34.15 -26.33
CA THR A 621 -40.32 34.99 -27.18
C THR A 621 -39.69 34.23 -28.35
N LYS A 622 -39.56 32.89 -28.31
CA LYS A 622 -39.13 32.09 -29.47
C LYS A 622 -40.19 32.06 -30.57
N GLU A 623 -41.47 32.06 -30.22
CA GLU A 623 -42.59 32.05 -31.19
C GLU A 623 -42.51 33.21 -32.21
N PHE A 624 -41.97 34.37 -31.81
CA PHE A 624 -41.82 35.55 -32.67
C PHE A 624 -40.51 35.59 -33.48
N SER A 625 -39.66 34.55 -33.44
CA SER A 625 -38.33 34.59 -34.07
C SER A 625 -38.33 34.84 -35.58
N ASN A 626 -39.39 34.38 -36.25
CA ASN A 626 -39.51 34.41 -37.71
C ASN A 626 -40.72 35.28 -38.16
N SER A 627 -41.31 36.08 -37.25
CA SER A 627 -42.47 36.92 -37.56
C SER A 627 -42.05 38.15 -38.40
N LYS A 628 -42.68 38.33 -39.55
CA LYS A 628 -42.47 39.52 -40.41
C LYS A 628 -42.98 40.81 -39.77
N ALA A 629 -43.87 40.74 -38.78
CA ALA A 629 -44.49 41.90 -38.15
C ALA A 629 -43.56 42.64 -37.17
N ILE A 630 -42.40 42.06 -36.83
CA ILE A 630 -41.54 42.52 -35.74
C ILE A 630 -40.12 42.75 -36.25
N ASP A 631 -39.67 44.00 -36.21
CA ASP A 631 -38.29 44.35 -36.55
C ASP A 631 -37.26 43.51 -35.77
N SER A 632 -36.28 42.96 -36.49
CA SER A 632 -35.21 42.14 -35.93
C SER A 632 -34.42 42.84 -34.82
N SER A 633 -34.28 44.17 -34.83
CA SER A 633 -33.59 44.90 -33.75
C SER A 633 -34.44 44.98 -32.48
N ASN A 634 -35.75 45.17 -32.60
CA ASN A 634 -36.69 45.15 -31.49
C ASN A 634 -36.89 43.74 -30.92
N TYR A 635 -36.96 42.72 -31.78
CA TYR A 635 -36.89 41.31 -31.38
C TYR A 635 -35.60 41.02 -30.60
N GLY A 636 -34.44 41.43 -31.14
CA GLY A 636 -33.14 41.32 -30.47
C GLY A 636 -33.13 41.97 -29.09
N ARG A 637 -33.60 43.23 -28.98
CA ARG A 637 -33.72 43.96 -27.70
C ARG A 637 -34.56 43.24 -26.66
N VAL A 638 -35.69 42.61 -27.04
CA VAL A 638 -36.55 41.86 -26.10
C VAL A 638 -35.89 40.53 -25.70
N ARG A 639 -35.24 39.84 -26.64
CA ARG A 639 -34.43 38.65 -26.33
C ARG A 639 -33.24 38.97 -25.42
N ASP A 640 -32.57 40.11 -25.61
CA ASP A 640 -31.45 40.55 -24.77
C ASP A 640 -31.91 41.04 -23.40
N ALA A 641 -33.07 41.70 -23.32
CA ALA A 641 -33.71 41.99 -22.04
C ALA A 641 -34.04 40.68 -21.28
N LEU A 642 -34.57 39.66 -21.97
CA LEU A 642 -34.85 38.36 -21.36
C LEU A 642 -33.58 37.58 -20.98
N ARG A 643 -32.53 37.61 -21.81
CA ARG A 643 -31.21 37.04 -21.50
C ARG A 643 -30.62 37.71 -20.26
N LYS A 644 -30.68 39.03 -20.17
CA LYS A 644 -30.22 39.83 -19.03
C LYS A 644 -31.04 39.53 -17.77
N LEU A 645 -32.36 39.44 -17.89
CA LEU A 645 -33.28 39.05 -16.82
C LEU A 645 -32.97 37.64 -16.29
N ARG A 646 -32.85 36.65 -17.18
CA ARG A 646 -32.51 35.26 -16.83
C ARG A 646 -31.10 35.14 -16.25
N SER A 647 -30.15 35.93 -16.74
CA SER A 647 -28.79 36.03 -16.18
C SER A 647 -28.79 36.66 -14.78
N THR A 648 -29.50 37.77 -14.59
CA THR A 648 -29.67 38.44 -13.29
C THR A 648 -30.40 37.54 -12.30
N TRP A 649 -31.37 36.74 -12.76
CA TRP A 649 -32.10 35.78 -11.92
C TRP A 649 -31.21 34.61 -11.52
N ARG A 650 -30.41 34.06 -12.45
CA ARG A 650 -29.40 33.04 -12.16
C ARG A 650 -28.34 33.57 -11.19
N ALA A 651 -27.89 34.81 -11.36
CA ALA A 651 -26.98 35.47 -10.44
C ALA A 651 -27.60 35.65 -9.05
N TYR A 652 -28.85 36.13 -8.95
CA TYR A 652 -29.59 36.26 -7.69
C TYR A 652 -29.78 34.90 -7.00
N SER A 653 -30.24 33.90 -7.74
CA SER A 653 -30.39 32.52 -7.27
C SER A 653 -29.08 32.00 -6.71
N LYS A 654 -27.97 32.14 -7.46
CA LYS A 654 -26.64 31.70 -7.04
C LYS A 654 -26.06 32.54 -5.90
N GLU A 655 -26.42 33.80 -5.74
CA GLU A 655 -26.00 34.65 -4.63
C GLU A 655 -26.74 34.30 -3.33
N VAL A 656 -28.02 33.92 -3.43
CA VAL A 656 -28.79 33.34 -2.30
C VAL A 656 -28.26 31.96 -1.93
N GLU A 657 -28.05 31.09 -2.93
CA GLU A 657 -27.50 29.73 -2.80
C GLU A 657 -26.09 29.75 -2.21
N ASN A 658 -25.19 30.63 -2.68
CA ASN A 658 -23.84 30.79 -2.12
C ASN A 658 -23.87 31.30 -0.66
N ASN A 659 -24.81 32.17 -0.29
CA ASN A 659 -24.93 32.71 1.07
C ASN A 659 -25.50 31.65 2.04
N GLN A 660 -26.54 30.92 1.62
CA GLN A 660 -27.05 29.75 2.35
C GLN A 660 -25.99 28.65 2.45
N GLY A 661 -25.34 28.31 1.35
CA GLY A 661 -24.27 27.31 1.26
C GLY A 661 -23.12 27.66 2.17
N SER A 662 -22.54 28.86 2.05
CA SER A 662 -21.48 29.35 2.94
C SER A 662 -21.87 29.29 4.43
N LYS A 663 -23.12 29.61 4.78
CA LYS A 663 -23.60 29.55 6.17
C LYS A 663 -23.88 28.12 6.67
N VAL A 664 -24.26 27.22 5.77
CA VAL A 664 -24.39 25.77 6.04
C VAL A 664 -23.01 25.15 6.20
N ASP A 665 -22.08 25.47 5.30
CA ASP A 665 -20.70 25.00 5.32
C ASP A 665 -19.94 25.56 6.51
N GLU A 666 -20.17 26.81 6.94
CA GLU A 666 -19.62 27.36 8.19
C GLU A 666 -20.10 26.54 9.41
N LEU A 667 -21.40 26.21 9.49
CA LEU A 667 -21.94 25.40 10.58
C LEU A 667 -21.45 23.94 10.53
N LEU A 668 -21.29 23.38 9.33
CA LEU A 668 -20.74 22.04 9.12
C LEU A 668 -19.23 22.00 9.39
N ASP A 669 -18.47 23.03 9.04
CA ASP A 669 -17.04 23.17 9.33
C ASP A 669 -16.79 23.35 10.82
N GLN A 670 -17.63 24.13 11.52
CA GLN A 670 -17.58 24.20 12.99
C GLN A 670 -17.91 22.84 13.63
N ALA A 671 -18.91 22.11 13.12
CA ALA A 671 -19.22 20.76 13.60
C ALA A 671 -18.13 19.73 13.27
N ASP A 672 -17.50 19.82 12.09
CA ASP A 672 -16.38 19.00 11.64
C ASP A 672 -15.11 19.30 12.44
N GLN A 673 -14.82 20.57 12.73
CA GLN A 673 -13.73 20.97 13.62
C GLN A 673 -13.93 20.43 15.05
N ILE A 674 -15.17 20.42 15.57
CA ILE A 674 -15.47 19.76 16.84
C ILE A 674 -15.32 18.24 16.72
N GLY A 675 -15.84 17.62 15.66
CA GLY A 675 -15.71 16.18 15.40
C GLY A 675 -14.25 15.74 15.35
N ARG A 676 -13.43 16.38 14.52
CA ARG A 676 -11.98 16.14 14.38
C ARG A 676 -11.22 16.37 15.68
N THR A 677 -11.50 17.45 16.42
CA THR A 677 -10.80 17.70 17.70
C THR A 677 -11.14 16.63 18.73
N VAL A 678 -12.40 16.21 18.86
CA VAL A 678 -12.77 15.11 19.77
C VAL A 678 -12.19 13.77 19.29
N GLN A 679 -12.20 13.47 17.98
CA GLN A 679 -11.55 12.27 17.40
C GLN A 679 -10.02 12.26 17.50
N ALA A 680 -9.39 13.42 17.71
CA ALA A 680 -7.95 13.53 18.00
C ALA A 680 -7.58 13.11 19.44
N GLY A 681 -8.57 12.77 20.28
CA GLY A 681 -8.38 11.88 21.43
C GLY A 681 -7.87 12.52 22.73
N ASN A 682 -7.79 13.85 22.84
CA ASN A 682 -7.37 14.48 24.10
C ASN A 682 -8.01 15.87 24.34
N VAL A 683 -9.32 15.89 24.59
CA VAL A 683 -10.09 17.15 24.71
C VAL A 683 -10.86 17.20 26.04
N PRO A 684 -10.52 18.14 26.95
CA PRO A 684 -11.37 18.48 28.09
C PRO A 684 -12.78 18.83 27.63
N ASP A 685 -13.77 18.34 28.39
CA ASP A 685 -15.21 18.55 28.15
C ASP A 685 -15.71 18.03 26.79
N ALA A 686 -15.11 16.94 26.29
CA ALA A 686 -15.54 16.24 25.07
C ALA A 686 -17.06 15.95 25.03
N ARG A 687 -17.70 15.61 26.16
CA ARG A 687 -19.16 15.45 26.24
C ARG A 687 -19.93 16.76 26.01
N GLU A 688 -19.44 17.88 26.53
CA GLU A 688 -20.08 19.18 26.32
C GLU A 688 -19.91 19.64 24.86
N LYS A 689 -18.71 19.42 24.28
CA LYS A 689 -18.43 19.73 22.87
C LYS A 689 -19.24 18.87 21.92
N LEU A 690 -19.44 17.57 22.21
CA LEU A 690 -20.41 16.73 21.49
C LEU A 690 -21.85 17.23 21.68
N GLY A 691 -22.19 17.81 22.84
CA GLY A 691 -23.45 18.55 23.02
C GLY A 691 -23.60 19.70 22.03
N ARG A 692 -22.62 20.62 22.01
CA ARG A 692 -22.59 21.77 21.07
C ARG A 692 -22.59 21.35 19.61
N MET A 693 -21.85 20.29 19.24
CA MET A 693 -21.90 19.67 17.90
C MET A 693 -23.32 19.19 17.56
N GLY A 694 -24.01 18.56 18.51
CA GLY A 694 -25.42 18.16 18.34
C GLY A 694 -26.38 19.36 18.15
N GLU A 695 -26.06 20.53 18.68
CA GLU A 695 -26.83 21.78 18.47
C GLU A 695 -26.54 22.44 17.12
N LEU A 696 -25.29 22.40 16.65
CA LEU A 696 -24.92 22.82 15.30
C LEU A 696 -25.61 21.95 14.23
N LEU A 697 -25.54 20.62 14.37
CA LEU A 697 -26.19 19.69 13.44
C LEU A 697 -27.74 19.81 13.46
N LYS A 698 -28.33 20.11 14.62
CA LYS A 698 -29.76 20.51 14.75
C LYS A 698 -30.07 21.83 14.02
N SER A 699 -29.14 22.79 14.02
CA SER A 699 -29.30 24.07 13.33
C SER A 699 -29.24 23.90 11.81
N VAL A 700 -28.30 23.09 11.30
CA VAL A 700 -28.23 22.74 9.86
C VAL A 700 -29.49 21.99 9.41
N THR A 701 -29.99 21.02 10.19
CA THR A 701 -31.24 20.31 9.89
C THR A 701 -32.51 21.17 10.03
N ALA A 702 -32.45 22.28 10.77
CA ALA A 702 -33.52 23.27 10.80
C ALA A 702 -33.51 24.18 9.55
N LEU A 703 -32.33 24.57 9.05
CA LEU A 703 -32.17 25.34 7.82
C LEU A 703 -32.67 24.56 6.59
N ASN A 704 -32.44 23.25 6.54
CA ASN A 704 -32.91 22.34 5.48
C ASN A 704 -34.45 22.17 5.37
N ARG A 705 -35.24 23.00 6.04
CA ARG A 705 -36.72 23.02 5.98
C ARG A 705 -37.25 24.14 5.06
N GLY A 706 -36.39 24.76 4.26
CA GLY A 706 -36.77 25.75 3.24
C GLY A 706 -37.69 25.17 2.16
N THR A 707 -38.63 25.99 1.68
CA THR A 707 -39.68 25.57 0.73
C THR A 707 -39.32 25.70 -0.75
N THR A 708 -38.14 26.24 -1.08
CA THR A 708 -37.64 26.43 -2.45
C THR A 708 -36.31 25.68 -2.61
N ASP A 709 -36.06 25.08 -3.79
CA ASP A 709 -34.96 24.13 -4.00
C ASP A 709 -33.56 24.72 -3.70
N GLN A 710 -33.36 26.02 -3.92
CA GLN A 710 -32.12 26.75 -3.63
C GLN A 710 -31.78 26.87 -2.13
N LEU A 711 -32.66 26.39 -1.24
CA LEU A 711 -32.52 26.42 0.22
C LEU A 711 -32.47 24.99 0.82
N LYS A 712 -32.32 23.97 -0.03
CA LYS A 712 -32.06 22.58 0.38
C LYS A 712 -30.56 22.37 0.47
N LEU A 713 -30.13 21.54 1.42
CA LEU A 713 -28.72 21.12 1.52
C LEU A 713 -28.30 20.44 0.22
N SER A 714 -27.08 20.74 -0.26
CA SER A 714 -26.51 20.03 -1.41
C SER A 714 -26.31 18.54 -1.11
N SER A 715 -26.06 17.72 -2.13
CA SER A 715 -25.74 16.29 -1.94
C SER A 715 -24.48 16.09 -1.09
N SER A 716 -23.45 16.94 -1.29
CA SER A 716 -22.23 16.93 -0.48
C SER A 716 -22.48 17.39 0.96
N GLN A 717 -23.25 18.46 1.19
CA GLN A 717 -23.60 18.94 2.53
C GLN A 717 -24.49 17.95 3.28
N THR A 718 -25.44 17.31 2.60
CA THR A 718 -26.31 16.26 3.16
C THR A 718 -25.49 15.03 3.53
N ARG A 719 -24.53 14.62 2.68
CA ARG A 719 -23.57 13.56 2.99
C ARG A 719 -22.70 13.93 4.20
N ARG A 720 -22.12 15.13 4.21
CA ARG A 720 -21.25 15.63 5.29
C ARG A 720 -21.99 15.73 6.63
N LEU A 721 -23.24 16.17 6.61
CA LEU A 721 -24.16 16.14 7.75
C LEU A 721 -24.39 14.71 8.26
N GLY A 722 -24.64 13.75 7.35
CA GLY A 722 -24.80 12.33 7.68
C GLY A 722 -23.52 11.71 8.28
N GLU A 723 -22.36 11.97 7.67
CA GLU A 723 -21.04 11.52 8.14
C GLU A 723 -20.73 12.12 9.53
N LEU A 724 -21.02 13.41 9.76
CA LEU A 724 -20.83 14.05 11.07
C LEU A 724 -21.83 13.54 12.13
N MET A 725 -23.06 13.20 11.75
CA MET A 725 -24.01 12.53 12.66
C MET A 725 -23.58 11.10 12.99
N GLN A 726 -23.02 10.36 12.03
CA GLN A 726 -22.44 9.04 12.27
C GLN A 726 -21.22 9.13 13.19
N VAL A 727 -20.29 10.06 12.93
CA VAL A 727 -19.13 10.36 13.80
C VAL A 727 -19.57 10.72 15.21
N HIS A 728 -20.61 11.54 15.37
CA HIS A 728 -21.18 11.90 16.68
C HIS A 728 -21.68 10.66 17.45
N GLY A 729 -22.41 9.78 16.78
CA GLY A 729 -22.91 8.52 17.35
C GLY A 729 -21.81 7.52 17.68
N GLU A 730 -20.83 7.33 16.79
CA GLU A 730 -19.70 6.41 16.97
C GLU A 730 -18.77 6.87 18.10
N VAL A 731 -18.47 8.17 18.18
CA VAL A 731 -17.67 8.72 19.28
C VAL A 731 -18.40 8.63 20.62
N LEU A 732 -19.73 8.83 20.65
CA LEU A 732 -20.53 8.57 21.85
C LEU A 732 -20.50 7.08 22.26
N LYS A 733 -20.56 6.16 21.30
CA LYS A 733 -20.44 4.71 21.53
C LYS A 733 -19.07 4.33 22.08
N GLN A 734 -17.98 4.83 21.47
CA GLN A 734 -16.60 4.62 21.95
C GLN A 734 -16.37 5.21 23.35
N LEU A 735 -16.95 6.37 23.68
CA LEU A 735 -16.90 6.94 25.03
C LEU A 735 -17.69 6.11 26.06
N GLY A 736 -18.76 5.42 25.63
CA GLY A 736 -19.46 4.45 26.46
C GLY A 736 -18.64 3.18 26.70
N GLU A 737 -18.07 2.61 25.65
CA GLU A 737 -17.24 1.40 25.68
C GLU A 737 -15.96 1.59 26.50
N ALA A 738 -15.27 2.73 26.34
CA ALA A 738 -14.12 3.10 27.17
C ALA A 738 -14.51 3.34 28.65
N GLY A 739 -15.72 3.87 28.89
CA GLY A 739 -16.28 4.02 30.24
C GLY A 739 -16.49 2.68 30.94
N ALA A 740 -16.96 1.66 30.19
CA ALA A 740 -17.11 0.29 30.69
C ALA A 740 -15.76 -0.42 30.86
N ALA A 741 -14.82 -0.24 29.93
CA ALA A 741 -13.47 -0.80 30.06
C ALA A 741 -12.76 -0.29 31.33
N LYS A 742 -12.88 1.02 31.62
CA LYS A 742 -12.28 1.66 32.81
C LYS A 742 -12.75 1.08 34.16
N THR A 743 -13.89 0.38 34.20
CA THR A 743 -14.41 -0.29 35.42
C THR A 743 -14.27 -1.82 35.41
N GLY A 744 -13.88 -2.44 34.30
CA GLY A 744 -13.93 -3.90 34.10
C GLY A 744 -12.66 -4.71 34.40
N PHE A 745 -11.57 -4.07 34.83
CA PHE A 745 -10.26 -4.73 34.98
C PHE A 745 -10.16 -5.74 36.13
N GLY A 746 -10.65 -5.40 37.32
CA GLY A 746 -10.62 -6.29 38.51
C GLY A 746 -11.61 -7.45 38.48
N ASN A 747 -12.15 -7.76 37.30
CA ASN A 747 -13.05 -8.88 37.04
C ASN A 747 -12.43 -9.83 35.98
N ALA A 748 -11.10 -9.98 35.92
CA ALA A 748 -10.43 -10.75 34.88
C ALA A 748 -10.03 -12.14 35.38
N SER A 749 -10.82 -13.17 35.06
CA SER A 749 -10.66 -14.53 35.58
C SER A 749 -9.29 -15.19 35.32
N GLY A 750 -8.49 -14.64 34.40
CA GLY A 750 -7.09 -14.99 34.24
C GLY A 750 -6.34 -14.09 33.25
N LEU A 751 -5.04 -14.35 33.15
CA LEU A 751 -4.09 -13.59 32.33
C LEU A 751 -4.53 -13.39 30.85
N PRO A 752 -5.12 -14.38 30.14
CA PRO A 752 -5.58 -14.17 28.76
C PRO A 752 -6.76 -13.21 28.65
N GLU A 753 -7.68 -13.23 29.62
CA GLU A 753 -8.81 -12.31 29.68
C GLU A 753 -8.33 -10.89 29.99
N TYR A 754 -7.37 -10.75 30.90
CA TYR A 754 -6.75 -9.47 31.22
C TYR A 754 -6.04 -8.85 30.01
N PHE A 755 -5.21 -9.61 29.28
CA PHE A 755 -4.58 -9.10 28.06
C PHE A 755 -5.59 -8.77 26.96
N ASN A 756 -6.67 -9.53 26.80
CA ASN A 756 -7.75 -9.19 25.85
C ASN A 756 -8.40 -7.84 26.20
N LYS A 757 -8.63 -7.54 27.49
CA LYS A 757 -9.12 -6.22 27.95
C LYS A 757 -8.11 -5.09 27.66
N LEU A 758 -6.80 -5.34 27.75
CA LEU A 758 -5.77 -4.36 27.34
C LEU A 758 -5.70 -4.17 25.82
N ASP A 759 -5.78 -5.25 25.04
CA ASP A 759 -5.82 -5.21 23.56
C ASP A 759 -7.09 -4.50 23.05
N GLN A 760 -8.18 -4.53 23.83
CA GLN A 760 -9.39 -3.72 23.60
C GLN A 760 -9.15 -2.23 23.92
N LEU A 761 -8.47 -1.88 25.03
CA LEU A 761 -8.12 -0.48 25.31
C LEU A 761 -7.31 0.17 24.19
N LEU A 762 -6.30 -0.53 23.66
CA LEU A 762 -5.43 -0.01 22.60
C LEU A 762 -6.18 0.30 21.30
N ARG A 763 -7.37 -0.27 21.09
CA ARG A 763 -8.26 0.03 19.96
C ARG A 763 -9.14 1.27 20.20
N THR A 764 -9.25 1.75 21.45
CA THR A 764 -10.04 2.94 21.81
C THR A 764 -9.18 4.19 21.88
N LYS A 765 -9.56 5.25 21.15
CA LYS A 765 -8.91 6.58 21.20
C LYS A 765 -9.29 7.40 22.45
N ALA A 766 -9.62 6.73 23.56
CA ALA A 766 -10.27 7.33 24.72
C ALA A 766 -9.33 7.61 25.92
N PHE A 767 -8.05 7.28 25.77
CA PHE A 767 -7.01 7.51 26.77
C PHE A 767 -5.92 8.40 26.19
N ASP A 768 -5.24 9.14 27.07
CA ASP A 768 -4.14 10.02 26.69
C ASP A 768 -2.95 9.20 26.12
N PRO A 769 -2.09 9.81 25.27
CA PRO A 769 -0.97 9.10 24.66
C PRO A 769 0.04 8.48 25.65
N ALA A 770 0.19 9.02 26.86
CA ALA A 770 1.10 8.43 27.85
C ALA A 770 0.49 7.15 28.45
N THR A 771 -0.79 7.16 28.79
CA THR A 771 -1.53 5.96 29.23
C THR A 771 -1.56 4.89 28.13
N LEU A 772 -1.80 5.25 26.87
CA LEU A 772 -1.75 4.31 25.75
C LEU A 772 -0.35 3.71 25.54
N ASN A 773 0.72 4.50 25.69
CA ASN A 773 2.09 3.97 25.66
C ASN A 773 2.34 2.96 26.80
N LEU A 774 1.89 3.24 28.03
CA LEU A 774 2.04 2.31 29.16
C LEU A 774 1.33 0.96 28.93
N VAL A 775 0.11 0.98 28.37
CA VAL A 775 -0.61 -0.25 27.98
C VAL A 775 0.11 -0.96 26.81
N ARG A 776 0.65 -0.21 25.85
CA ARG A 776 1.42 -0.77 24.73
C ARG A 776 2.71 -1.44 25.21
N ASP A 777 3.40 -0.86 26.18
CA ASP A 777 4.62 -1.43 26.76
C ASP A 777 4.31 -2.77 27.46
N VAL A 778 3.19 -2.85 28.22
CA VAL A 778 2.75 -4.10 28.87
C VAL A 778 2.35 -5.18 27.87
N THR A 779 1.58 -4.82 26.83
CA THR A 779 1.06 -5.79 25.83
C THR A 779 2.15 -6.29 24.88
N THR A 780 3.06 -5.42 24.43
CA THR A 780 4.24 -5.83 23.63
C THR A 780 5.14 -6.80 24.39
N HIS A 781 5.29 -6.62 25.70
CA HIS A 781 6.09 -7.49 26.55
C HIS A 781 5.30 -8.62 27.22
N ARG A 782 4.11 -8.97 26.72
CA ARG A 782 3.26 -10.06 27.28
C ARG A 782 3.98 -11.41 27.44
N VAL A 783 4.98 -11.68 26.61
CA VAL A 783 5.86 -12.87 26.64
C VAL A 783 6.66 -12.98 27.96
N LEU A 784 6.84 -11.89 28.71
CA LEU A 784 7.42 -11.95 30.06
C LEU A 784 6.58 -12.79 31.04
N PHE A 785 5.27 -12.86 30.82
CA PHE A 785 4.30 -13.56 31.67
C PHE A 785 3.94 -14.96 31.15
N ASP A 786 4.48 -15.38 30.00
CA ASP A 786 4.27 -16.72 29.45
C ASP A 786 4.96 -17.80 30.30
N ASN A 787 4.25 -18.91 30.49
CA ASN A 787 4.68 -20.07 31.26
C ASN A 787 4.40 -21.42 30.56
N GLU A 788 4.04 -21.47 29.28
CA GLU A 788 3.77 -22.74 28.55
C GLU A 788 4.92 -23.74 28.67
N LYS A 789 6.16 -23.25 28.68
CA LYS A 789 7.39 -24.04 28.81
C LYS A 789 7.95 -24.08 30.25
N GLY A 790 7.14 -23.71 31.25
CA GLY A 790 7.52 -23.67 32.67
C GLY A 790 8.59 -22.61 33.02
N GLN A 791 8.91 -21.70 32.10
CA GLN A 791 10.06 -20.81 32.20
C GLN A 791 9.97 -19.77 33.33
N LEU A 792 8.79 -19.48 33.88
CA LEU A 792 8.69 -18.57 35.02
C LEU A 792 9.41 -19.14 36.25
N GLN A 793 9.50 -20.47 36.39
CA GLN A 793 10.24 -21.08 37.49
C GLN A 793 11.74 -20.71 37.44
N THR A 794 12.36 -20.86 36.27
CA THR A 794 13.78 -20.54 35.99
C THR A 794 14.05 -19.04 35.78
N LYS A 795 13.04 -18.18 35.95
CA LYS A 795 13.16 -16.71 35.92
C LYS A 795 12.92 -16.08 37.30
N LEU A 796 11.97 -16.62 38.08
CA LEU A 796 11.44 -16.00 39.31
C LEU A 796 11.86 -16.68 40.62
N VAL A 797 12.05 -18.00 40.62
CA VAL A 797 12.37 -18.77 41.86
C VAL A 797 13.70 -19.51 41.81
N PHE A 798 14.30 -19.71 40.63
CA PHE A 798 15.61 -20.34 40.45
C PHE A 798 16.47 -19.54 39.46
N LYS A 799 17.77 -19.50 39.70
CA LYS A 799 18.78 -18.89 38.81
C LYS A 799 19.98 -19.83 38.69
N GLY A 800 20.12 -20.44 37.51
CA GLY A 800 21.20 -21.37 37.17
C GLY A 800 20.89 -22.12 35.86
N PRO A 801 21.82 -22.95 35.34
CA PRO A 801 21.61 -23.73 34.12
C PRO A 801 20.35 -24.60 34.11
N ASN A 802 19.64 -24.63 32.97
CA ASN A 802 18.39 -25.39 32.82
C ASN A 802 18.55 -26.89 33.10
N GLU A 803 19.69 -27.49 32.76
CA GLU A 803 20.00 -28.89 33.07
C GLU A 803 19.99 -29.19 34.57
N LEU A 804 20.44 -28.25 35.41
CA LEU A 804 20.41 -28.41 36.85
C LEU A 804 18.97 -28.34 37.36
N TRP A 805 18.12 -27.49 36.79
CA TRP A 805 16.68 -27.46 37.12
C TRP A 805 15.96 -28.76 36.75
N VAL A 806 16.34 -29.38 35.63
CA VAL A 806 15.87 -30.74 35.27
C VAL A 806 16.36 -31.76 36.30
N LYS A 807 17.67 -31.79 36.61
CA LYS A 807 18.25 -32.70 37.62
C LYS A 807 17.64 -32.50 39.01
N ILE A 808 17.22 -31.29 39.39
CA ILE A 808 16.47 -31.00 40.63
C ILE A 808 15.07 -31.62 40.60
N LYS A 809 14.32 -31.45 39.50
CA LYS A 809 12.98 -32.05 39.32
C LYS A 809 13.02 -33.59 39.30
N GLU A 810 14.05 -34.16 38.69
CA GLU A 810 14.29 -35.60 38.67
C GLU A 810 14.87 -36.16 40.00
N GLY A 811 15.15 -35.30 40.99
CA GLY A 811 15.73 -35.70 42.26
C GLY A 811 17.23 -36.08 42.22
N LYS A 812 17.88 -35.98 41.06
CA LYS A 812 19.28 -36.36 40.80
C LYS A 812 20.34 -35.46 41.45
N ILE A 813 19.93 -34.35 42.09
CA ILE A 813 20.83 -33.59 42.98
C ILE A 813 20.72 -34.11 44.42
N GLY A 814 21.81 -34.71 44.88
CA GLY A 814 21.92 -35.44 46.14
C GLY A 814 22.74 -34.72 47.22
N LEU A 815 22.87 -35.39 48.36
CA LEU A 815 23.82 -35.08 49.45
C LEU A 815 24.78 -36.26 49.74
N PHE A 816 24.53 -37.39 49.09
CA PHE A 816 25.20 -38.68 49.23
C PHE A 816 24.82 -39.54 48.00
N PRO A 817 25.77 -40.11 47.25
CA PRO A 817 25.50 -41.05 46.16
C PRO A 817 25.31 -42.49 46.65
N GLU A 818 24.53 -43.30 45.91
CA GLU A 818 24.32 -44.71 46.22
C GLU A 818 25.60 -45.56 46.07
N GLU A 819 26.47 -45.24 45.10
CA GLU A 819 27.83 -45.80 45.00
C GLU A 819 28.89 -44.74 45.34
N SER A 820 29.74 -45.04 46.32
CA SER A 820 30.80 -44.14 46.85
C SER A 820 32.18 -44.79 46.94
N ARG A 821 32.45 -45.78 46.06
CA ARG A 821 33.64 -46.63 46.10
C ARG A 821 34.96 -45.90 45.83
N ALA A 822 34.96 -44.94 44.90
CA ALA A 822 36.14 -44.15 44.60
C ALA A 822 36.53 -43.25 45.79
N GLU A 823 35.55 -42.69 46.49
CA GLU A 823 35.75 -41.88 47.70
C GLU A 823 36.18 -42.74 48.90
N TYR A 824 35.61 -43.93 49.08
CA TYR A 824 36.08 -44.91 50.06
C TYR A 824 37.56 -45.25 49.84
N ASP A 825 37.93 -45.64 48.62
CA ASP A 825 39.30 -46.09 48.30
C ASP A 825 40.33 -44.95 48.50
N LEU A 826 39.96 -43.71 48.16
CA LEU A 826 40.80 -42.53 48.34
C LEU A 826 40.92 -42.09 49.81
N LEU A 827 39.84 -42.12 50.59
CA LEU A 827 39.92 -41.86 52.04
C LEU A 827 40.75 -42.93 52.75
N ALA A 828 40.54 -44.20 52.44
CA ALA A 828 41.32 -45.30 53.00
C ALA A 828 42.81 -45.16 52.70
N ALA A 829 43.18 -44.76 51.47
CA ALA A 829 44.57 -44.48 51.10
C ALA A 829 45.14 -43.27 51.87
N ALA A 830 44.41 -42.16 51.96
CA ALA A 830 44.83 -40.95 52.67
C ALA A 830 45.01 -41.17 54.19
N ILE A 831 44.29 -42.13 54.79
CA ILE A 831 44.43 -42.54 56.19
C ILE A 831 45.63 -43.48 56.41
N ALA A 832 45.94 -44.32 55.43
CA ALA A 832 47.10 -45.21 55.47
C ALA A 832 48.42 -44.45 55.27
N GLU A 833 48.40 -43.33 54.53
CA GLU A 833 49.57 -42.48 54.31
C GLU A 833 50.18 -41.99 55.64
N GLY A 834 51.49 -42.19 55.81
CA GLY A 834 52.23 -41.73 57.00
C GLY A 834 51.93 -42.48 58.30
N ASN A 835 51.21 -43.61 58.28
CA ASN A 835 50.90 -44.44 59.47
C ASN A 835 50.20 -43.68 60.61
N VAL A 836 49.44 -42.64 60.26
CA VAL A 836 48.76 -41.72 61.21
C VAL A 836 47.64 -42.38 62.03
N ARG A 837 47.26 -43.62 61.67
CA ARG A 837 46.27 -44.43 62.37
C ARG A 837 46.67 -44.81 63.80
N ASN A 838 47.96 -44.99 64.09
CA ASN A 838 48.44 -45.61 65.33
C ASN A 838 49.57 -44.80 65.99
N VAL A 839 49.31 -43.53 66.28
CA VAL A 839 50.28 -42.59 66.86
C VAL A 839 49.94 -42.38 68.33
N TRP A 840 50.95 -42.47 69.20
CA TRP A 840 50.80 -42.42 70.66
C TRP A 840 51.63 -41.29 71.26
N ASN A 841 51.07 -40.61 72.25
CA ASN A 841 51.74 -39.57 73.03
C ASN A 841 52.10 -40.11 74.42
N TYR A 842 53.31 -39.77 74.88
CA TYR A 842 53.90 -40.20 76.15
C TYR A 842 54.50 -39.00 76.90
N LYS A 843 54.53 -39.09 78.23
CA LYS A 843 55.33 -38.22 79.09
C LYS A 843 56.65 -38.89 79.37
N LEU A 844 57.76 -38.35 78.87
CA LEU A 844 59.09 -38.72 79.32
C LEU A 844 59.35 -38.03 80.66
N VAL A 845 59.53 -38.82 81.71
CA VAL A 845 59.88 -38.34 83.06
C VAL A 845 61.28 -38.81 83.45
N ASP A 846 61.99 -37.97 84.20
CA ASP A 846 63.16 -38.40 84.96
C ASP A 846 62.69 -38.88 86.33
N CYS A 847 62.97 -40.14 86.62
CA CYS A 847 62.64 -40.80 87.87
C CYS A 847 63.85 -40.75 88.81
N GLN A 848 63.65 -40.16 89.99
CA GLN A 848 64.69 -40.07 91.02
C GLN A 848 64.19 -40.71 92.33
N PRO A 849 64.91 -41.72 92.88
CA PRO A 849 64.45 -42.46 94.05
C PRO A 849 64.73 -41.70 95.34
N VAL A 850 63.67 -41.30 96.03
CA VAL A 850 63.72 -40.59 97.33
C VAL A 850 63.53 -41.60 98.46
N SER A 851 64.47 -41.66 99.40
CA SER A 851 64.42 -42.57 100.55
C SER A 851 63.29 -42.19 101.52
N LEU A 852 62.38 -43.12 101.79
CA LEU A 852 61.25 -42.94 102.73
C LEU A 852 61.64 -43.11 104.21
N GLY A 853 62.87 -43.54 104.50
CA GLY A 853 63.27 -44.05 105.81
C GLY A 853 63.10 -45.57 105.91
N GLY A 854 63.82 -46.18 106.85
CA GLY A 854 63.81 -47.63 107.04
C GLY A 854 62.71 -48.09 107.98
N ASN A 855 62.21 -49.30 107.77
CA ASN A 855 61.36 -49.99 108.75
C ASN A 855 61.53 -51.52 108.64
N ALA A 856 61.54 -52.20 109.79
CA ALA A 856 61.55 -53.67 109.96
C ALA A 856 62.35 -54.47 108.89
N GLY A 857 63.68 -54.51 109.00
CA GLY A 857 64.55 -55.37 108.18
C GLY A 857 65.89 -54.78 107.73
N GLY A 858 66.21 -53.54 108.11
CA GLY A 858 67.48 -52.86 107.74
C GLY A 858 67.52 -52.31 106.30
N LEU A 859 66.52 -52.62 105.48
CA LEU A 859 66.46 -52.23 104.07
C LEU A 859 65.84 -50.83 103.91
N LYS A 860 66.48 -49.98 103.10
CA LYS A 860 65.95 -48.67 102.71
C LYS A 860 64.87 -48.85 101.65
N ARG A 861 63.65 -48.40 101.96
CA ARG A 861 62.56 -48.23 100.97
C ARG A 861 62.66 -46.86 100.32
N TYR A 862 62.30 -46.81 99.05
CA TYR A 862 62.27 -45.60 98.25
C TYR A 862 60.87 -45.34 97.71
N THR A 863 60.58 -44.08 97.40
CA THR A 863 59.51 -43.67 96.49
C THR A 863 60.14 -43.00 95.27
N THR A 864 59.39 -42.82 94.19
CA THR A 864 59.89 -42.21 92.96
C THR A 864 59.38 -40.77 92.85
N ASN A 865 60.29 -39.80 92.95
CA ASN A 865 60.00 -38.44 92.47
C ASN A 865 60.12 -38.42 90.94
N LYS A 866 59.24 -37.67 90.26
CA LYS A 866 59.14 -37.66 88.80
C LYS A 866 59.08 -36.23 88.28
N THR A 867 60.06 -35.82 87.49
CA THR A 867 60.06 -34.52 86.79
C THR A 867 59.79 -34.74 85.30
N LEU A 868 58.93 -33.92 84.71
CA LEU A 868 58.64 -34.00 83.27
C LEU A 868 59.85 -33.47 82.48
N VAL A 869 60.43 -34.33 81.63
CA VAL A 869 61.54 -33.99 80.73
C VAL A 869 61.01 -33.54 79.37
N ALA A 870 60.10 -34.31 78.79
CA ALA A 870 59.53 -34.02 77.48
C ALA A 870 58.14 -34.66 77.29
N MET A 871 57.37 -34.12 76.34
CA MET A 871 56.25 -34.83 75.71
C MET A 871 56.81 -35.48 74.44
N LEU A 872 56.65 -36.79 74.28
CA LEU A 872 57.13 -37.52 73.10
C LEU A 872 55.98 -38.17 72.35
N THR A 873 56.13 -38.26 71.03
CA THR A 873 55.15 -38.88 70.12
C THR A 873 55.82 -40.09 69.45
N ALA A 874 55.10 -41.20 69.31
CA ALA A 874 55.60 -42.47 68.80
C ALA A 874 54.67 -43.10 67.76
N PHE A 875 55.24 -43.83 66.80
CA PHE A 875 54.51 -44.72 65.91
C PHE A 875 54.39 -46.10 66.56
N GLY A 876 53.15 -46.52 66.81
CA GLY A 876 52.85 -47.70 67.61
C GLY A 876 52.92 -47.44 69.12
N GLN A 877 52.45 -48.43 69.88
CA GLN A 877 52.59 -48.44 71.33
C GLN A 877 54.02 -48.84 71.71
N MET A 878 54.62 -48.14 72.67
CA MET A 878 55.89 -48.48 73.31
C MET A 878 55.86 -49.91 73.90
N GLN A 879 56.95 -50.64 73.72
CA GLN A 879 57.17 -51.98 74.29
C GLN A 879 58.04 -51.87 75.55
N GLU A 880 57.55 -52.40 76.67
CA GLU A 880 58.30 -52.49 77.93
C GLU A 880 58.80 -53.93 78.15
N GLU A 881 60.10 -54.07 78.36
CA GLU A 881 60.75 -55.29 78.81
C GLU A 881 61.30 -55.09 80.23
N ARG A 882 61.22 -56.13 81.07
CA ARG A 882 61.61 -56.09 82.49
C ARG A 882 62.57 -57.23 82.81
N ILE A 883 63.84 -56.88 83.02
CA ILE A 883 64.93 -57.83 83.29
C ILE A 883 65.30 -57.76 84.77
N GLU A 884 64.90 -58.77 85.55
CA GLU A 884 65.13 -58.85 86.99
C GLU A 884 66.43 -59.61 87.31
N LYS A 885 67.48 -58.91 87.77
CA LYS A 885 68.75 -59.55 88.13
C LYS A 885 68.66 -60.21 89.52
N LYS A 886 68.24 -61.48 89.54
CA LYS A 886 68.06 -62.28 90.78
C LYS A 886 69.35 -62.75 91.42
N PHE A 887 70.40 -62.94 90.63
CA PHE A 887 71.67 -63.50 91.07
C PHE A 887 72.83 -62.59 90.63
N ASP A 888 73.88 -62.54 91.44
CA ASP A 888 75.12 -61.86 91.09
C ASP A 888 75.97 -62.70 90.13
N ASP A 889 77.12 -62.15 89.73
CA ASP A 889 78.03 -62.79 88.77
C ASP A 889 78.82 -63.97 89.38
N GLN A 890 78.54 -64.33 90.64
CA GLN A 890 79.03 -65.52 91.36
C GLN A 890 77.90 -66.53 91.64
N GLY A 891 76.66 -66.24 91.23
CA GLY A 891 75.49 -67.10 91.44
C GLY A 891 74.81 -66.96 92.82
N GLN A 892 75.18 -65.97 93.64
CA GLN A 892 74.50 -65.71 94.92
C GLN A 892 73.25 -64.86 94.71
N ALA A 893 72.19 -65.11 95.48
CA ALA A 893 70.94 -64.36 95.36
C ALA A 893 71.09 -62.92 95.86
N ILE A 894 70.72 -61.94 95.04
CA ILE A 894 70.91 -60.51 95.35
C ILE A 894 69.91 -60.05 96.42
N PRO A 895 70.35 -59.47 97.56
CA PRO A 895 69.46 -58.92 98.57
C PRO A 895 68.69 -57.69 98.03
N ASN A 896 67.45 -57.94 97.61
CA ASN A 896 66.61 -57.09 96.75
C ASN A 896 67.16 -57.03 95.31
N PRO A 897 66.64 -57.86 94.39
CA PRO A 897 67.00 -57.75 92.98
C PRO A 897 66.53 -56.42 92.41
N SER A 898 67.34 -55.81 91.55
CA SER A 898 66.91 -54.69 90.73
C SER A 898 66.27 -55.19 89.43
N VAL A 899 65.20 -54.52 89.00
CA VAL A 899 64.60 -54.71 87.69
C VAL A 899 65.09 -53.60 86.77
N GLN A 900 65.81 -53.96 85.70
CA GLN A 900 66.07 -53.07 84.59
C GLN A 900 64.80 -53.03 83.73
N ILE A 901 64.20 -51.85 83.62
CA ILE A 901 63.03 -51.58 82.79
C ILE A 901 63.55 -50.93 81.50
N ILE A 902 63.34 -51.60 80.37
CA ILE A 902 63.73 -51.12 79.04
C ILE A 902 62.45 -50.81 78.27
N GLN A 903 62.26 -49.54 77.91
CA GLN A 903 61.08 -49.06 77.20
C GLN A 903 61.48 -48.59 75.80
N GLN A 904 61.09 -49.35 74.77
CA GLN A 904 61.51 -49.12 73.38
C GLN A 904 60.36 -48.78 72.43
N GLY A 905 60.65 -48.01 71.38
CA GLY A 905 59.68 -47.60 70.37
C GLY A 905 60.27 -46.74 69.26
N ASN A 906 59.46 -46.41 68.26
CA ASN A 906 59.82 -45.54 67.16
C ASN A 906 59.28 -44.12 67.41
N PHE A 907 60.09 -43.26 68.02
CA PHE A 907 59.69 -41.93 68.47
C PHE A 907 60.01 -40.87 67.41
N LEU A 908 59.10 -39.93 67.22
CA LEU A 908 59.32 -38.80 66.34
C LEU A 908 60.16 -37.73 67.05
N LEU A 909 61.39 -37.54 66.59
CA LEU A 909 62.34 -36.55 67.11
C LEU A 909 62.76 -35.63 65.96
N ASN A 910 62.61 -34.32 66.16
CA ASN A 910 62.90 -33.28 65.15
C ASN A 910 62.28 -33.59 63.77
N GLY A 911 61.02 -34.03 63.75
CA GLY A 911 60.30 -34.41 62.52
C GLY A 911 60.69 -35.77 61.91
N THR A 912 61.64 -36.51 62.49
CA THR A 912 62.11 -37.81 61.98
C THR A 912 61.71 -38.97 62.91
N PRO A 913 61.19 -40.10 62.39
CA PRO A 913 61.03 -41.32 63.19
C PRO A 913 62.41 -41.90 63.55
N GLN A 914 62.66 -42.11 64.84
CA GLN A 914 63.89 -42.68 65.38
C GLN A 914 63.57 -43.78 66.38
N GLY A 915 64.17 -44.96 66.19
CA GLY A 915 64.20 -45.98 67.24
C GLY A 915 64.92 -45.43 68.48
N ARG A 916 64.24 -45.45 69.63
CA ARG A 916 64.84 -45.13 70.94
C ARG A 916 64.43 -46.18 71.96
N LEU A 917 65.37 -46.43 72.87
CA LEU A 917 65.16 -47.13 74.12
C LEU A 917 65.39 -46.14 75.26
N PHE A 918 64.60 -46.27 76.32
CA PHE A 918 64.77 -45.56 77.58
C PHE A 918 64.94 -46.62 78.67
N GLU A 919 66.00 -46.47 79.47
CA GLU A 919 66.31 -47.40 80.55
C GLU A 919 66.11 -46.73 81.91
N SER A 920 65.47 -47.48 82.80
CA SER A 920 65.41 -47.14 84.23
C SER A 920 65.60 -48.38 85.09
N LEU A 921 66.02 -48.17 86.33
CA LEU A 921 66.31 -49.22 87.30
C LEU A 921 65.33 -49.10 88.47
N GLU A 922 64.46 -50.10 88.63
CA GLU A 922 63.54 -50.22 89.77
C GLU A 922 64.19 -51.07 90.88
N TYR A 923 64.24 -50.52 92.09
CA TYR A 923 64.73 -51.22 93.29
C TYR A 923 64.06 -50.66 94.57
N ASN A 924 63.63 -51.54 95.47
CA ASN A 924 63.02 -51.19 96.77
C ASN A 924 61.90 -50.12 96.72
N GLY A 925 61.10 -50.10 95.64
CA GLY A 925 59.98 -49.17 95.43
C GLY A 925 60.36 -47.82 94.79
N GLY A 926 61.65 -47.58 94.53
CA GLY A 926 62.14 -46.42 93.79
C GLY A 926 62.58 -46.80 92.38
N VAL A 927 62.26 -45.96 91.40
CA VAL A 927 62.78 -46.03 90.04
C VAL A 927 63.84 -44.94 89.85
N LYS A 928 64.93 -45.28 89.17
CA LYS A 928 66.01 -44.35 88.80
C LYS A 928 66.23 -44.36 87.28
N GLY A 929 66.23 -43.19 86.64
CA GLY A 929 66.49 -43.04 85.20
C GLY A 929 65.28 -42.53 84.44
N HIS A 930 65.30 -42.63 83.11
CA HIS A 930 64.24 -42.10 82.27
C HIS A 930 63.14 -43.13 82.02
N MET A 931 61.89 -42.72 82.16
CA MET A 931 60.73 -43.58 81.96
C MET A 931 59.62 -42.84 81.18
N LEU A 932 58.85 -43.58 80.41
CA LEU A 932 57.71 -43.13 79.63
C LEU A 932 56.42 -43.50 80.35
N GLU A 933 55.59 -42.50 80.62
CA GLU A 933 54.31 -42.67 81.31
C GLU A 933 53.13 -42.11 80.53
N GLN A 934 51.92 -42.53 80.93
CA GLN A 934 50.64 -42.00 80.44
C GLN A 934 50.50 -42.09 78.90
N GLY A 935 50.94 -43.22 78.33
CA GLY A 935 50.75 -43.54 76.92
C GLY A 935 49.28 -43.46 76.51
N GLN A 936 48.96 -42.52 75.63
CA GLN A 936 47.60 -42.32 75.11
C GLN A 936 47.65 -42.17 73.58
N LEU A 937 46.66 -42.74 72.90
CA LEU A 937 46.46 -42.56 71.46
C LEU A 937 46.27 -41.07 71.16
N ALA A 938 46.99 -40.53 70.16
CA ALA A 938 46.89 -39.12 69.78
C ALA A 938 45.46 -38.76 69.34
N PRO A 939 44.98 -37.51 69.57
CA PRO A 939 43.64 -37.07 69.15
C PRO A 939 43.34 -37.36 67.68
N GLU A 940 44.33 -37.18 66.81
CA GLU A 940 44.30 -37.44 65.37
C GLU A 940 44.06 -38.94 65.08
N SER A 941 44.85 -39.82 65.68
CA SER A 941 44.70 -41.28 65.58
C SER A 941 43.38 -41.77 66.20
N HIS A 942 42.92 -41.15 67.28
CA HIS A 942 41.65 -41.47 67.92
C HIS A 942 40.47 -41.08 67.00
N PHE A 943 40.51 -39.89 66.39
CA PHE A 943 39.51 -39.48 65.40
C PHE A 943 39.50 -40.41 64.18
N ILE A 944 40.67 -40.83 63.70
CA ILE A 944 40.78 -41.82 62.62
C ILE A 944 40.05 -43.11 63.00
N GLN A 945 40.43 -43.75 64.12
CA GLN A 945 39.91 -45.07 64.49
C GLN A 945 38.41 -45.05 64.87
N PHE A 946 37.96 -44.00 65.58
CA PHE A 946 36.64 -44.00 66.24
C PHE A 946 35.59 -43.09 65.59
N GLN A 947 35.96 -42.25 64.61
CA GLN A 947 35.02 -41.42 63.84
C GLN A 947 35.14 -41.69 62.34
N LEU A 948 36.35 -41.60 61.77
CA LEU A 948 36.56 -41.66 60.32
C LEU A 948 36.46 -43.09 59.76
N GLU A 949 37.10 -44.08 60.38
CA GLU A 949 36.96 -45.49 59.94
C GLU A 949 35.55 -46.04 60.12
N ARG A 950 34.74 -45.47 61.02
CA ARG A 950 33.32 -45.84 61.17
C ARG A 950 32.46 -45.37 60.02
N ARG A 951 32.94 -44.42 59.21
CA ARG A 951 32.30 -43.92 57.99
C ARG A 951 32.75 -44.66 56.72
N LEU A 952 33.52 -45.74 56.85
CA LEU A 952 34.11 -46.51 55.75
C LEU A 952 33.75 -47.99 55.90
N ASP A 953 32.67 -48.44 55.26
CA ASP A 953 32.28 -49.85 55.30
C ASP A 953 33.22 -50.68 54.41
N LYS A 954 33.99 -51.54 55.07
CA LYS A 954 35.04 -52.38 54.47
C LYS A 954 34.48 -53.57 53.69
N ASN A 955 33.20 -53.91 53.88
CA ASN A 955 32.53 -55.03 53.19
C ASN A 955 32.00 -54.59 51.82
N THR A 956 31.30 -53.46 51.77
CA THR A 956 30.77 -52.84 50.54
C THR A 956 31.81 -52.01 49.79
N ARG A 957 32.87 -51.56 50.49
CA ARG A 957 33.80 -50.50 50.05
C ARG A 957 33.05 -49.20 49.72
N SER A 958 32.17 -48.76 50.62
CA SER A 958 31.41 -47.52 50.50
C SER A 958 31.62 -46.59 51.69
N VAL A 959 31.41 -45.29 51.47
CA VAL A 959 31.29 -44.30 52.55
C VAL A 959 29.89 -44.44 53.17
N ASP A 960 29.79 -44.40 54.51
CA ASP A 960 28.51 -44.43 55.23
C ASP A 960 28.00 -43.01 55.53
N GLY A 961 27.09 -42.53 54.67
CA GLY A 961 26.41 -41.24 54.80
C GLY A 961 27.18 -40.02 54.29
N PRO A 962 26.61 -38.80 54.41
CA PRO A 962 27.12 -37.59 53.76
C PRO A 962 28.52 -37.17 54.24
N LEU A 963 29.43 -36.90 53.28
CA LEU A 963 30.75 -36.34 53.57
C LEU A 963 30.69 -34.93 54.20
N LEU A 964 29.60 -34.19 53.98
CA LEU A 964 29.35 -32.90 54.67
C LEU A 964 29.17 -33.08 56.19
N ASP A 965 28.52 -34.16 56.66
CA ASP A 965 28.38 -34.42 58.10
C ASP A 965 29.74 -34.76 58.74
N LEU A 966 30.61 -35.45 58.00
CA LEU A 966 31.98 -35.71 58.41
C LEU A 966 32.81 -34.42 58.44
N LEU A 967 32.59 -33.51 57.50
CA LEU A 967 33.27 -32.21 57.46
C LEU A 967 32.88 -31.32 58.65
N ASP A 968 31.58 -31.19 58.93
CA ASP A 968 31.06 -30.48 60.11
C ASP A 968 31.62 -31.11 61.41
N LEU A 969 31.72 -32.44 61.47
CA LEU A 969 32.34 -33.15 62.58
C LEU A 969 33.83 -32.77 62.75
N VAL A 970 34.62 -32.70 61.67
CA VAL A 970 36.03 -32.23 61.71
C VAL A 970 36.13 -30.79 62.20
N MET A 971 35.21 -29.89 61.78
CA MET A 971 35.19 -28.50 62.27
C MET A 971 35.01 -28.46 63.79
N SER A 972 34.07 -29.24 64.34
CA SER A 972 33.73 -29.23 65.78
C SER A 972 34.80 -29.82 66.73
N GLN A 973 35.76 -30.62 66.25
CA GLN A 973 36.75 -31.26 67.15
C GLN A 973 37.81 -30.27 67.66
N ASN A 974 37.70 -29.80 68.89
CA ASN A 974 38.66 -28.83 69.46
C ASN A 974 40.00 -29.44 69.92
N THR A 975 40.16 -30.76 69.82
CA THR A 975 41.35 -31.52 70.24
C THR A 975 42.31 -31.88 69.11
N LEU A 976 41.92 -31.68 67.84
CA LEU A 976 42.75 -31.97 66.67
C LEU A 976 43.66 -30.79 66.32
N SER A 977 44.91 -31.07 65.91
CA SER A 977 45.80 -30.06 65.33
C SER A 977 45.13 -29.34 64.13
N PRO A 978 45.24 -28.00 64.03
CA PRO A 978 44.81 -27.23 62.87
C PRO A 978 45.39 -27.71 61.53
N LEU A 979 46.63 -28.25 61.54
CA LEU A 979 47.27 -28.82 60.34
C LEU A 979 46.58 -30.14 59.92
N PHE A 980 46.27 -31.02 60.88
CA PHE A 980 45.53 -32.26 60.60
C PHE A 980 44.09 -31.99 60.16
N LYS A 981 43.42 -30.98 60.75
CA LYS A 981 42.14 -30.46 60.21
C LYS A 981 42.29 -29.95 58.79
N GLY A 982 43.35 -29.18 58.50
CA GLY A 982 43.68 -28.71 57.16
C GLY A 982 43.80 -29.85 56.14
N PHE A 983 44.51 -30.91 56.50
CA PHE A 983 44.59 -32.13 55.69
C PHE A 983 43.22 -32.78 55.46
N LEU A 984 42.45 -33.09 56.51
CA LEU A 984 41.16 -33.76 56.37
C LEU A 984 40.13 -32.91 55.61
N HIS A 985 40.04 -31.61 55.91
CA HIS A 985 39.19 -30.66 55.20
C HIS A 985 39.55 -30.63 53.71
N ALA A 986 40.85 -30.59 53.38
CA ALA A 986 41.29 -30.63 52.00
C ALA A 986 40.90 -31.94 51.29
N GLN A 987 41.18 -33.11 51.89
CA GLN A 987 40.81 -34.40 51.28
C GLN A 987 39.29 -34.53 51.07
N ILE A 988 38.48 -34.20 52.09
CA ILE A 988 37.01 -34.34 52.02
C ILE A 988 36.44 -33.43 50.92
N CYS A 989 36.88 -32.17 50.83
CA CYS A 989 36.44 -31.27 49.77
C CYS A 989 36.96 -31.66 48.37
N GLU A 990 38.22 -32.13 48.25
CA GLU A 990 38.77 -32.65 46.98
C GLU A 990 38.02 -33.89 46.47
N LEU A 991 37.34 -34.64 47.33
CA LEU A 991 36.49 -35.77 46.94
C LEU A 991 35.10 -35.31 46.52
N MET A 992 34.42 -34.50 47.34
CA MET A 992 33.08 -34.00 47.02
C MET A 992 33.08 -33.21 45.70
N LEU A 993 34.14 -32.44 45.42
CA LEU A 993 34.31 -31.67 44.17
C LEU A 993 34.48 -32.54 42.91
N LYS A 994 34.71 -33.85 43.02
CA LYS A 994 34.72 -34.75 41.84
C LYS A 994 33.31 -35.12 41.37
N ARG A 995 32.32 -35.14 42.29
CA ARG A 995 30.90 -35.38 42.00
C ARG A 995 30.03 -34.34 42.72
N PRO A 996 30.15 -33.04 42.37
CA PRO A 996 29.65 -31.94 43.19
C PRO A 996 28.11 -31.91 43.32
N GLY A 997 27.38 -32.41 42.32
CA GLY A 997 25.92 -32.54 42.35
C GLY A 997 25.39 -33.73 43.16
N GLU A 998 26.23 -34.72 43.45
CA GLU A 998 25.86 -35.91 44.23
C GLU A 998 26.20 -35.75 45.72
N TRP A 999 27.33 -35.09 46.01
CA TRP A 999 27.79 -34.77 47.37
C TRP A 999 27.27 -33.43 47.93
N GLY A 1000 26.36 -32.75 47.21
CA GLY A 1000 25.73 -31.53 47.69
C GLY A 1000 26.63 -30.28 47.76
N VAL A 1001 27.75 -30.26 47.03
CA VAL A 1001 28.74 -29.15 47.05
C VAL A 1001 28.08 -27.80 46.77
N ALA A 1002 27.36 -27.71 45.65
CA ALA A 1002 26.67 -26.50 45.23
C ALA A 1002 25.48 -26.09 46.12
N LEU A 1003 25.15 -26.91 47.13
CA LEU A 1003 24.13 -26.65 48.14
C LEU A 1003 24.71 -26.07 49.44
N SER A 1004 26.04 -26.00 49.62
CA SER A 1004 26.67 -25.21 50.68
C SER A 1004 27.70 -24.23 50.12
N LYS A 1005 27.31 -22.95 50.05
CA LYS A 1005 28.18 -21.87 49.56
C LYS A 1005 29.29 -21.55 50.55
N ASN A 1006 29.01 -21.71 51.84
CA ASN A 1006 30.02 -21.54 52.88
C ASN A 1006 31.15 -22.57 52.74
N MET A 1007 30.83 -23.84 52.46
CA MET A 1007 31.84 -24.89 52.28
C MET A 1007 32.81 -24.58 51.14
N VAL A 1008 32.28 -24.18 49.98
CA VAL A 1008 33.11 -23.81 48.82
C VAL A 1008 33.99 -22.59 49.13
N SER A 1009 33.42 -21.55 49.74
CA SER A 1009 34.16 -20.34 50.12
C SER A 1009 35.26 -20.62 51.15
N ASP A 1010 34.93 -21.33 52.23
CA ASP A 1010 35.87 -21.66 53.31
C ASP A 1010 36.99 -22.61 52.80
N TYR A 1011 36.70 -23.50 51.86
CA TYR A 1011 37.72 -24.35 51.23
C TYR A 1011 38.67 -23.57 50.29
N GLN A 1012 38.16 -22.55 49.58
CA GLN A 1012 39.04 -21.62 48.83
C GLN A 1012 39.92 -20.82 49.80
N ASP A 1013 39.36 -20.35 50.91
CA ASP A 1013 40.07 -19.65 51.98
C ASP A 1013 41.16 -20.53 52.62
N LEU A 1014 40.89 -21.83 52.82
CA LEU A 1014 41.87 -22.82 53.27
C LEU A 1014 43.03 -22.96 52.27
N LYS A 1015 42.74 -23.09 50.98
CA LYS A 1015 43.76 -23.19 49.93
C LYS A 1015 44.71 -21.99 49.93
N GLN A 1016 44.15 -20.77 50.01
CA GLN A 1016 44.95 -19.55 50.06
C GLN A 1016 45.83 -19.48 51.32
N LYS A 1017 45.37 -20.00 52.46
CA LYS A 1017 46.14 -19.99 53.72
C LYS A 1017 47.18 -21.11 53.81
N ALA A 1018 46.91 -22.28 53.25
CA ALA A 1018 47.82 -23.42 53.25
C ALA A 1018 48.94 -23.28 52.19
N GLY A 1019 48.63 -22.73 51.01
CA GLY A 1019 49.57 -22.53 49.90
C GLY A 1019 49.98 -23.81 49.18
N ALA A 1020 50.47 -24.81 49.93
CA ALA A 1020 50.79 -26.15 49.46
C ALA A 1020 49.78 -27.20 49.98
N ARG A 1021 49.76 -28.39 49.37
CA ARG A 1021 48.92 -29.50 49.80
C ARG A 1021 49.49 -30.12 51.09
N LEU A 1022 48.80 -29.88 52.21
CA LEU A 1022 49.09 -30.51 53.50
C LEU A 1022 49.07 -32.03 53.41
N LYS A 1023 49.90 -32.68 54.23
CA LYS A 1023 50.01 -34.14 54.36
C LYS A 1023 49.47 -34.62 55.70
N ALA A 1024 49.15 -35.91 55.77
CA ALA A 1024 48.65 -36.56 56.97
C ALA A 1024 49.54 -36.35 58.21
N THR A 1025 50.86 -36.18 58.04
CA THR A 1025 51.88 -36.09 59.10
C THR A 1025 52.36 -34.69 59.43
N ASP A 1026 51.94 -33.63 58.74
CA ASP A 1026 52.59 -32.30 58.89
C ASP A 1026 52.44 -31.72 60.31
N TRP A 1027 51.32 -32.02 60.98
CA TRP A 1027 51.07 -31.68 62.40
C TRP A 1027 52.11 -32.25 63.39
N MET A 1028 52.86 -33.27 62.99
CA MET A 1028 53.92 -33.87 63.80
C MET A 1028 55.19 -33.02 63.83
N ASN A 1029 55.42 -32.18 62.81
CA ASN A 1029 56.64 -31.38 62.65
C ASN A 1029 56.40 -29.89 62.95
N ARG A 1030 56.03 -29.59 64.20
CA ARG A 1030 55.67 -28.23 64.64
C ARG A 1030 56.71 -27.15 64.28
N GLN A 1031 58.01 -27.45 64.38
CA GLN A 1031 59.07 -26.49 64.09
C GLN A 1031 59.02 -25.94 62.64
N ASN A 1032 58.60 -26.75 61.68
CA ASN A 1032 58.52 -26.32 60.27
C ASN A 1032 57.17 -25.69 59.90
N PHE A 1033 56.13 -25.84 60.74
CA PHE A 1033 54.76 -25.45 60.42
C PHE A 1033 54.10 -24.50 61.44
N GLU A 1034 54.77 -24.09 62.51
CA GLU A 1034 54.22 -23.26 63.62
C GLU A 1034 53.42 -22.03 63.14
N ALA A 1035 53.97 -21.26 62.20
CA ALA A 1035 53.30 -20.08 61.63
C ALA A 1035 52.01 -20.44 60.84
N LEU A 1036 51.99 -21.60 60.18
CA LEU A 1036 50.82 -22.10 59.48
C LEU A 1036 49.79 -22.72 60.45
N GLU A 1037 50.23 -23.43 61.48
CA GLU A 1037 49.35 -23.98 62.53
C GLU A 1037 48.61 -22.87 63.26
N GLY A 1038 49.28 -21.76 63.59
CA GLY A 1038 48.66 -20.55 64.15
C GLY A 1038 47.65 -19.88 63.21
N SER A 1039 47.98 -19.75 61.92
CA SER A 1039 47.07 -19.22 60.89
C SER A 1039 45.81 -20.08 60.75
N LEU A 1040 45.98 -21.41 60.71
CA LEU A 1040 44.87 -22.36 60.63
C LEU A 1040 44.06 -22.43 61.93
N ALA A 1041 44.66 -22.22 63.10
CA ALA A 1041 43.92 -22.15 64.37
C ALA A 1041 42.91 -20.99 64.37
N ILE A 1042 43.34 -19.79 63.97
CA ILE A 1042 42.49 -18.60 63.85
C ILE A 1042 41.38 -18.80 62.81
N PHE A 1043 41.69 -19.49 61.71
CA PHE A 1043 40.72 -19.87 60.68
C PHE A 1043 39.67 -20.85 61.23
N TYR A 1044 40.07 -21.99 61.81
CA TYR A 1044 39.14 -22.99 62.33
C TYR A 1044 38.31 -22.50 63.52
N GLN A 1045 38.81 -21.58 64.33
CA GLN A 1045 38.03 -20.93 65.39
C GLN A 1045 36.80 -20.18 64.84
N LYS A 1046 36.91 -19.58 63.64
CA LYS A 1046 35.75 -18.97 62.96
C LYS A 1046 34.79 -20.02 62.42
N LEU A 1047 35.30 -21.17 61.97
CA LEU A 1047 34.50 -22.23 61.35
C LEU A 1047 33.76 -23.14 62.34
N GLN A 1048 34.05 -23.08 63.65
CA GLN A 1048 33.36 -23.88 64.69
C GLN A 1048 31.82 -23.74 64.70
N LYS A 1049 31.26 -22.69 64.09
CA LYS A 1049 29.80 -22.44 64.00
C LYS A 1049 29.21 -22.72 62.60
N ARG A 1050 29.99 -23.28 61.67
CA ARG A 1050 29.48 -23.75 60.38
C ARG A 1050 28.66 -25.03 60.56
N ALA A 1051 27.72 -25.24 59.65
CA ALA A 1051 26.87 -26.42 59.57
C ALA A 1051 26.57 -26.67 58.09
N TYR A 1052 27.61 -27.02 57.32
CA TYR A 1052 27.56 -27.17 55.87
C TYR A 1052 26.53 -28.22 55.44
N ALA A 1053 26.39 -29.30 56.21
CA ALA A 1053 25.41 -30.34 55.94
C ALA A 1053 23.97 -29.87 56.23
N ALA A 1054 23.75 -28.99 57.20
CA ALA A 1054 22.45 -28.40 57.47
C ALA A 1054 22.07 -27.34 56.40
N GLU A 1055 23.04 -26.53 55.95
CA GLU A 1055 22.88 -25.60 54.82
C GLU A 1055 22.48 -26.37 53.55
N ALA A 1056 23.17 -27.46 53.25
CA ALA A 1056 22.90 -28.29 52.07
C ALA A 1056 21.54 -29.02 52.15
N ARG A 1057 21.14 -29.51 53.34
CA ARG A 1057 19.80 -30.06 53.58
C ARG A 1057 18.70 -29.01 53.35
N PHE A 1058 18.88 -27.81 53.92
CA PHE A 1058 17.94 -26.71 53.76
C PHE A 1058 17.78 -26.32 52.29
N ASN A 1059 18.90 -26.09 51.59
CA ASN A 1059 18.91 -25.71 50.18
C ASN A 1059 18.32 -26.81 49.27
N SER A 1060 18.60 -28.10 49.54
CA SER A 1060 17.97 -29.22 48.83
C SER A 1060 16.45 -29.24 49.02
N GLY A 1061 15.97 -29.07 50.26
CA GLY A 1061 14.55 -29.05 50.60
C GLY A 1061 13.81 -27.86 49.99
N LEU A 1062 14.44 -26.68 49.99
CA LEU A 1062 13.90 -25.46 49.39
C LEU A 1062 13.79 -25.61 47.87
N LEU A 1063 14.85 -26.04 47.18
CA LEU A 1063 14.85 -26.27 45.73
C LEU A 1063 13.80 -27.30 45.31
N LYS A 1064 13.71 -28.44 46.00
CA LYS A 1064 12.69 -29.48 45.74
C LYS A 1064 11.27 -28.96 45.97
N SER A 1065 11.07 -28.05 46.94
CA SER A 1065 9.77 -27.40 47.17
C SER A 1065 9.42 -26.42 46.05
N LEU A 1066 10.35 -25.52 45.69
CA LEU A 1066 10.19 -24.51 44.62
C LEU A 1066 9.95 -25.15 43.25
N ALA A 1067 10.55 -26.32 42.97
CA ALA A 1067 10.35 -27.07 41.74
C ALA A 1067 8.88 -27.47 41.48
N THR A 1068 8.06 -27.56 42.54
CA THR A 1068 6.62 -27.90 42.44
C THR A 1068 5.71 -26.69 42.25
N VAL A 1069 6.23 -25.46 42.27
CA VAL A 1069 5.43 -24.23 42.33
C VAL A 1069 4.95 -23.80 40.93
N GLY A 1070 3.65 -23.59 40.80
CA GLY A 1070 3.00 -22.95 39.65
C GLY A 1070 2.81 -21.45 39.86
N PHE A 1071 2.40 -20.74 38.80
CA PHE A 1071 2.10 -19.31 38.84
C PHE A 1071 0.66 -19.05 38.39
N ARG A 1072 0.00 -18.08 39.02
CA ARG A 1072 -1.39 -17.67 38.75
C ARG A 1072 -1.52 -16.15 38.76
N TYR A 1073 -2.44 -15.63 37.95
CA TYR A 1073 -2.85 -14.24 37.98
C TYR A 1073 -3.63 -13.93 39.27
N VAL A 1074 -3.50 -12.70 39.78
CA VAL A 1074 -4.14 -12.21 41.02
C VAL A 1074 -4.60 -10.74 40.96
N GLY A 1075 -4.58 -10.12 39.79
CA GLY A 1075 -4.87 -8.68 39.64
C GLY A 1075 -3.79 -7.97 38.85
N TYR A 1076 -3.68 -6.65 39.01
CA TYR A 1076 -2.89 -5.78 38.14
C TYR A 1076 -2.44 -4.49 38.85
N VAL A 1077 -1.55 -3.73 38.24
CA VAL A 1077 -1.15 -2.39 38.71
C VAL A 1077 -2.03 -1.32 38.08
N ASP A 1078 -2.63 -0.45 38.89
CA ASP A 1078 -3.50 0.63 38.43
C ASP A 1078 -2.73 1.77 37.72
N GLN A 1079 -3.47 2.75 37.17
CA GLN A 1079 -2.91 3.92 36.48
C GLN A 1079 -2.02 4.81 37.39
N ALA A 1080 -2.20 4.75 38.71
CA ALA A 1080 -1.35 5.47 39.68
C ALA A 1080 -0.05 4.72 40.01
N GLY A 1081 0.04 3.43 39.65
CA GLY A 1081 1.16 2.55 39.98
C GLY A 1081 0.95 1.74 41.27
N LYS A 1082 -0.29 1.60 41.76
CA LYS A 1082 -0.62 0.79 42.95
C LYS A 1082 -1.11 -0.61 42.55
N PRO A 1083 -0.77 -1.68 43.30
CA PRO A 1083 -1.35 -2.99 43.06
C PRO A 1083 -2.84 -3.02 43.45
N SER A 1084 -3.64 -3.60 42.56
CA SER A 1084 -5.05 -3.93 42.73
C SER A 1084 -5.17 -5.45 42.67
N PHE A 1085 -5.63 -6.09 43.75
CA PHE A 1085 -5.70 -7.55 43.88
C PHE A 1085 -7.14 -8.05 43.83
N GLU A 1086 -7.37 -9.14 43.10
CA GLU A 1086 -8.64 -9.87 43.02
C GLU A 1086 -8.76 -10.82 44.23
N GLY A 1087 -8.80 -10.23 45.44
CA GLY A 1087 -8.84 -10.95 46.72
C GLY A 1087 -7.86 -10.38 47.75
N PRO A 1088 -7.53 -11.13 48.83
CA PRO A 1088 -6.53 -10.71 49.80
C PRO A 1088 -5.13 -10.61 49.15
N PRO A 1089 -4.31 -9.62 49.52
CA PRO A 1089 -2.99 -9.43 48.93
C PRO A 1089 -2.07 -10.62 49.23
N PRO A 1090 -1.41 -11.22 48.21
CA PRO A 1090 -0.48 -12.32 48.43
C PRO A 1090 0.84 -11.82 49.04
N THR A 1091 1.52 -12.68 49.80
CA THR A 1091 2.85 -12.38 50.39
C THR A 1091 3.88 -11.95 49.35
N TYR A 1092 3.82 -12.55 48.15
CA TYR A 1092 4.68 -12.25 47.02
C TYR A 1092 3.86 -12.12 45.74
N ALA A 1093 4.17 -11.11 44.94
CA ALA A 1093 3.72 -11.02 43.56
C ALA A 1093 4.84 -10.48 42.65
N TRP A 1094 4.68 -10.67 41.34
CA TRP A 1094 5.58 -10.17 40.32
C TRP A 1094 4.79 -9.45 39.22
N GLY A 1095 5.32 -8.32 38.76
CA GLY A 1095 4.82 -7.55 37.63
C GLY A 1095 5.97 -7.05 36.75
N MET A 1096 5.67 -6.56 35.55
CA MET A 1096 6.66 -5.98 34.65
C MET A 1096 7.16 -4.64 35.18
N GLY A 1097 8.48 -4.50 35.34
CA GLY A 1097 9.14 -3.25 35.68
C GLY A 1097 10.50 -3.12 35.01
N THR A 1098 11.10 -1.93 35.10
CA THR A 1098 12.38 -1.60 34.47
C THR A 1098 13.54 -1.79 35.46
N PRO A 1099 14.41 -2.82 35.32
CA PRO A 1099 15.56 -2.99 36.21
C PRO A 1099 16.58 -1.85 36.07
N PRO A 1100 17.50 -1.65 37.03
CA PRO A 1100 18.52 -0.58 37.00
C PRO A 1100 19.52 -0.60 35.82
N GLY A 1101 19.41 -1.55 34.88
CA GLY A 1101 20.16 -1.60 33.62
C GLY A 1101 19.34 -1.34 32.36
N GLY A 1102 18.05 -0.98 32.48
CA GLY A 1102 17.13 -0.79 31.35
C GLY A 1102 16.44 -2.07 30.86
N GLY A 1103 15.60 -1.93 29.84
CA GLY A 1103 14.70 -2.98 29.36
C GLY A 1103 13.52 -3.25 30.30
N PHE A 1104 12.71 -4.26 30.00
CA PHE A 1104 11.59 -4.71 30.83
C PHE A 1104 11.80 -6.15 31.32
N ALA A 1105 11.51 -6.40 32.60
CA ALA A 1105 11.59 -7.73 33.21
C ALA A 1105 10.51 -7.87 34.29
N LEU A 1106 10.19 -9.11 34.68
CA LEU A 1106 9.38 -9.34 35.88
C LEU A 1106 10.18 -8.99 37.14
N GLN A 1107 9.63 -8.10 37.96
CA GLN A 1107 10.18 -7.62 39.22
C GLN A 1107 9.22 -7.99 40.36
N ARG A 1108 9.77 -8.31 41.53
CA ARG A 1108 9.01 -8.60 42.75
C ARG A 1108 8.39 -7.31 43.30
N ILE A 1109 7.12 -7.37 43.73
CA ILE A 1109 6.43 -6.28 44.43
C ILE A 1109 6.10 -6.71 45.86
N ALA A 1110 6.38 -5.83 46.82
CA ALA A 1110 5.95 -5.98 48.21
C ALA A 1110 4.48 -5.52 48.33
N PRO A 1111 3.57 -6.32 48.90
CA PRO A 1111 2.12 -6.10 48.81
C PRO A 1111 1.60 -4.77 49.41
N ASN A 1112 2.39 -4.11 50.26
CA ASN A 1112 1.99 -2.88 50.96
C ASN A 1112 2.63 -1.59 50.38
N ASN A 1113 3.57 -1.68 49.42
CA ASN A 1113 4.31 -0.51 48.92
C ASN A 1113 3.87 -0.10 47.51
N ALA A 1114 3.48 1.17 47.36
CA ALA A 1114 3.16 1.80 46.07
C ALA A 1114 4.42 2.34 45.32
N VAL A 1115 5.62 2.11 45.85
CA VAL A 1115 6.90 2.59 45.31
C VAL A 1115 7.98 1.54 45.57
N SER A 1116 8.77 1.24 44.55
CA SER A 1116 9.93 0.32 44.53
C SER A 1116 9.64 -1.15 44.86
N GLY A 1117 9.89 -2.03 43.88
CA GLY A 1117 10.32 -3.40 44.15
C GLY A 1117 11.74 -3.44 44.71
N ASP A 1118 12.24 -4.63 45.06
CA ASP A 1118 13.52 -4.82 45.79
C ASP A 1118 14.77 -4.23 45.09
N THR A 1119 14.68 -3.99 43.78
CA THR A 1119 15.72 -3.39 42.93
C THR A 1119 15.66 -1.86 42.84
N GLY A 1120 14.71 -1.22 43.53
CA GLY A 1120 14.36 0.20 43.34
C GLY A 1120 13.47 0.45 42.12
N SER A 1121 13.15 -0.58 41.33
CA SER A 1121 12.35 -0.49 40.12
C SER A 1121 10.87 -0.21 40.41
N ARG A 1122 10.28 0.71 39.64
CA ARG A 1122 8.82 0.88 39.60
C ARG A 1122 8.21 -0.17 38.68
N ILE A 1123 7.15 -0.85 39.14
CA ILE A 1123 6.33 -1.71 38.28
C ILE A 1123 5.53 -0.81 37.34
N SER A 1124 5.44 -1.16 36.06
CA SER A 1124 4.67 -0.39 35.08
C SER A 1124 3.17 -0.44 35.42
N PRO A 1125 2.46 0.71 35.39
CA PRO A 1125 1.01 0.75 35.34
C PRO A 1125 0.45 -0.19 34.26
N PHE A 1126 -0.73 -0.75 34.52
CA PHE A 1126 -1.40 -1.79 33.72
C PHE A 1126 -0.65 -3.14 33.63
N SER A 1127 0.49 -3.32 34.29
CA SER A 1127 1.10 -4.65 34.42
C SER A 1127 0.13 -5.60 35.11
N PRO A 1128 -0.15 -6.81 34.57
CA PRO A 1128 -0.73 -7.87 35.37
C PRO A 1128 0.22 -8.26 36.50
N LEU A 1129 -0.34 -8.86 37.55
CA LEU A 1129 0.38 -9.36 38.71
C LEU A 1129 0.20 -10.89 38.80
N LEU A 1130 1.32 -11.59 38.83
CA LEU A 1130 1.37 -13.03 39.09
C LEU A 1130 1.78 -13.29 40.54
N THR A 1131 1.24 -14.35 41.14
CA THR A 1131 1.73 -14.94 42.40
C THR A 1131 1.91 -16.44 42.21
N THR A 1132 2.42 -17.11 43.23
CA THR A 1132 2.57 -18.56 43.26
C THR A 1132 1.27 -19.28 43.61
N ASP A 1133 1.11 -20.51 43.13
CA ASP A 1133 -0.01 -21.40 43.49
C ASP A 1133 0.02 -21.81 44.98
N LYS A 1134 1.23 -21.81 45.57
CA LYS A 1134 1.53 -22.21 46.95
C LYS A 1134 2.17 -21.06 47.73
N ASP A 1135 1.96 -21.06 49.05
CA ASP A 1135 2.62 -20.13 49.96
C ASP A 1135 4.11 -20.49 50.13
N LEU A 1136 4.98 -19.66 49.55
CA LEU A 1136 6.43 -19.82 49.64
C LEU A 1136 6.94 -19.75 51.08
N SER A 1137 6.27 -19.01 51.97
CA SER A 1137 6.61 -18.88 53.39
C SER A 1137 6.48 -20.22 54.14
N GLN A 1138 5.45 -21.00 53.80
CA GLN A 1138 5.25 -22.34 54.34
C GLN A 1138 6.30 -23.34 53.80
N LEU A 1139 6.62 -23.28 52.51
CA LEU A 1139 7.66 -24.12 51.89
C LEU A 1139 9.05 -23.81 52.48
N TYR A 1140 9.33 -22.54 52.73
CA TYR A 1140 10.54 -22.05 53.39
C TYR A 1140 10.67 -22.58 54.83
N ASN A 1141 9.64 -22.38 55.66
CA ASN A 1141 9.63 -22.87 57.04
C ASN A 1141 9.73 -24.42 57.11
N LYS A 1142 9.06 -25.12 56.20
CA LYS A 1142 9.17 -26.59 56.06
C LYS A 1142 10.60 -27.03 55.70
N SER A 1143 11.34 -26.24 54.93
CA SER A 1143 12.73 -26.54 54.55
C SER A 1143 13.70 -26.41 55.73
N TYR A 1144 13.49 -25.44 56.64
CA TYR A 1144 14.23 -25.35 57.90
C TYR A 1144 13.93 -26.53 58.84
N ALA A 1145 12.65 -26.89 58.98
CA ALA A 1145 12.23 -28.04 59.78
C ALA A 1145 12.85 -29.36 59.28
N ALA A 1146 12.90 -29.56 57.96
CA ALA A 1146 13.55 -30.73 57.34
C ALA A 1146 15.08 -30.73 57.48
N ALA A 1147 15.70 -29.57 57.68
CA ALA A 1147 17.15 -29.42 57.89
C ALA A 1147 17.57 -29.43 59.37
N GLY A 1148 16.62 -29.44 60.31
CA GLY A 1148 16.89 -29.49 61.75
C GLY A 1148 17.42 -28.20 62.37
N VAL A 1149 17.17 -27.04 61.73
CA VAL A 1149 17.76 -25.73 62.10
C VAL A 1149 16.70 -24.65 62.38
N PRO A 1150 16.98 -23.66 63.25
CA PRO A 1150 16.10 -22.51 63.46
C PRO A 1150 15.85 -21.69 62.19
N VAL A 1151 14.59 -21.28 61.98
CA VAL A 1151 14.18 -20.44 60.85
C VAL A 1151 14.97 -19.13 60.84
N GLY A 1152 15.55 -18.80 59.69
CA GLY A 1152 16.36 -17.59 59.49
C GLY A 1152 17.87 -17.76 59.62
N GLN A 1153 18.37 -18.95 60.03
CA GLN A 1153 19.82 -19.20 60.16
C GLN A 1153 20.59 -19.02 58.83
N PHE A 1154 19.95 -19.20 57.67
CA PHE A 1154 20.56 -19.13 56.34
C PHE A 1154 20.03 -17.96 55.49
N GLY A 1155 19.59 -16.86 56.13
CA GLY A 1155 19.07 -15.65 55.47
C GLY A 1155 17.55 -15.52 55.60
N ARG A 1156 16.92 -14.70 54.75
CA ARG A 1156 15.45 -14.62 54.58
C ARG A 1156 15.05 -15.23 53.23
N LEU A 1157 13.77 -15.61 53.12
CA LEU A 1157 13.18 -16.06 51.85
C LEU A 1157 13.31 -14.99 50.75
N GLU A 1158 13.19 -13.71 51.11
CA GLU A 1158 13.40 -12.56 50.23
C GLU A 1158 14.82 -12.48 49.64
N ASP A 1159 15.84 -12.84 50.42
CA ASP A 1159 17.26 -12.81 50.02
C ASP A 1159 17.62 -14.01 49.11
N LEU A 1160 16.81 -15.08 49.17
CA LEU A 1160 17.05 -16.38 48.54
C LEU A 1160 16.23 -16.59 47.26
N LEU A 1161 15.48 -15.58 46.79
CA LEU A 1161 14.65 -15.68 45.58
C LEU A 1161 15.01 -14.59 44.56
N PRO A 1162 15.35 -14.94 43.29
CA PRO A 1162 15.47 -16.30 42.75
C PRO A 1162 16.68 -17.04 43.35
N PHE A 1163 16.54 -18.34 43.63
CA PHE A 1163 17.60 -19.13 44.24
C PHE A 1163 18.76 -19.29 43.27
N ALA A 1164 19.85 -18.54 43.50
CA ALA A 1164 21.09 -18.68 42.79
C ALA A 1164 21.79 -19.98 43.22
N PHE A 1165 21.78 -20.99 42.36
CA PHE A 1165 22.60 -22.19 42.55
C PHE A 1165 24.08 -21.81 42.44
N GLY A 1166 24.95 -22.42 43.24
CA GLY A 1166 26.41 -22.20 43.14
C GLY A 1166 27.01 -23.02 42.00
N GLU A 1167 28.00 -22.44 41.31
CA GLU A 1167 29.00 -23.18 40.53
C GLU A 1167 30.32 -23.19 41.33
#